data_AF-A0A964JID8-F1
#
_entry.id   AF-A0A964JID8-F1
#
_cell.length_a   1.000
_cell.length_b   1.000
_cell.length_c   1.000
_cell.angle_alpha   90.00
_cell.angle_beta   90.00
_cell.angle_gamma   90.00
#
_symmetry.space_group_name_H-M   'P 1'
#
loop_
_entity.id
_entity.type
_entity.pdbx_description
1 polymer ?
#
loop_
_entity_poly.entity_id
_entity_poly.type
_entity_poly.pdbx_seq_one_letter_code
_entity_poly.pdbx_strand_id
1 'polypeptide(L)'
;MSSALRTQRALSLWTLLGLLSFGFLPWYFLQQGSLLQALSKVWAGPETASALVQILQHGRPWLWFGFAGLLICLLGLVGPIAAQPKRQGIFLVTGALLGILGLALSGFAIGATGWSFETLEIWLGALPQGQYGMGWGAAGVFLCLTILLGAGLARLGYCRGDVFIASAVVLCVLLLALFVVYPVCRSLISGFYTEAGELSVAAVWDRIGTPRIWSLGCFSGERHCGVAWNTLGLALATATGTTILGTLIALWAERSGTQLGKPLNALALMPIITPPFVVGLGLILLFGRAGLINQALEWAFGIPPTRWFYGAFGIWLAQMFAFTPIAFMIMRGVVQGVSPSLEEASQTLRATRMQTFWRITLPLLKPGLANAFLVGFIESMADFGNPIILGGQFSVLSIEIFFAIVGAAIDPGMAAALSLVLTVFALAVFVLQRQVLSGAQFTTVSGKGDAGVPLHLPPVVLNVCRGVAGPWLAFTLVVYVFAFAGGFVQTWGRDYTFTLNHFKTAFDVQWGEFGWVWAGTAWNSLFNTLSLSAMAAPVCAGLGLLMAWLLARTDFKGKNAFEFAALLTFAIPGTVLGVSYILAFNVPPVELTGTGLVIVLCFIFRNLPVGVRAGTAAFKQIDRSLDEASVMLRASTLTTIREIMLPLLKPALVAALIYSFVRSMTTVSAVIFLVTAKYELATTYIIGRVGNGDYGVALAYCTVLMALMGFITVVIQRWVGTRELGRREMRV
;
A
#
# COMPACT_ATOMS: atom_id res chain seq x y z
N MET A 1 -26.51 11.87 33.13
CA MET A 1 -26.66 10.55 32.46
C MET A 1 -25.40 9.71 32.72
N SER A 2 -25.54 8.53 33.36
CA SER A 2 -24.39 7.66 33.64
C SER A 2 -23.71 7.15 32.36
N SER A 3 -22.42 6.82 32.41
CA SER A 3 -21.67 6.27 31.27
C SER A 3 -22.28 4.96 30.74
N ALA A 4 -22.83 4.14 31.64
CA ALA A 4 -23.52 2.90 31.32
C ALA A 4 -24.77 3.13 30.44
N LEU A 5 -25.59 4.14 30.76
CA LEU A 5 -26.79 4.48 29.98
C LEU A 5 -26.44 5.05 28.59
N ARG A 6 -25.36 5.83 28.48
CA ARG A 6 -24.86 6.31 27.17
C ARG A 6 -24.45 5.14 26.28
N THR A 7 -23.72 4.18 26.86
CA THR A 7 -23.26 2.98 26.15
C THR A 7 -24.44 2.11 25.72
N GLN A 8 -25.45 1.94 26.57
CA GLN A 8 -26.66 1.17 26.22
C GLN A 8 -27.40 1.78 25.04
N ARG A 9 -27.65 3.11 25.08
CA ARG A 9 -28.30 3.81 23.97
C ARG A 9 -27.52 3.66 22.67
N ALA A 10 -26.19 3.77 22.72
CA ALA A 10 -25.34 3.56 21.56
C ALA A 10 -25.48 2.14 20.98
N LEU A 11 -25.49 1.10 21.82
CA LEU A 11 -25.67 -0.29 21.37
C LEU A 11 -27.07 -0.54 20.80
N SER A 12 -28.11 0.01 21.42
CA SER A 12 -29.48 -0.06 20.89
C SER A 12 -29.58 0.61 19.52
N LEU A 13 -28.93 1.76 19.33
CA LEU A 13 -28.85 2.45 18.03
C LEU A 13 -28.13 1.60 16.98
N TRP A 14 -27.01 0.96 17.31
CA TRP A 14 -26.32 0.05 16.40
C TRP A 14 -27.18 -1.15 16.00
N THR A 15 -27.92 -1.72 16.94
CA THR A 15 -28.82 -2.85 16.67
C THR A 15 -29.98 -2.42 15.76
N LEU A 16 -30.56 -1.25 16.01
CA LEU A 16 -31.62 -0.68 15.19
C LEU A 16 -31.11 -0.32 13.79
N LEU A 17 -29.91 0.25 13.67
CA LEU A 17 -29.28 0.52 12.38
C LEU A 17 -29.01 -0.76 11.58
N GLY A 18 -28.63 -1.85 12.26
CA GLY A 18 -28.53 -3.17 11.65
C GLY A 18 -29.87 -3.68 11.11
N LEU A 19 -30.94 -3.57 11.89
CA LEU A 19 -32.29 -3.96 11.46
C LEU A 19 -32.81 -3.08 10.30
N LEU A 20 -32.54 -1.77 10.33
CA LEU A 20 -32.86 -0.88 9.21
C LEU A 20 -32.08 -1.25 7.95
N SER A 21 -30.79 -1.56 8.07
CA SER A 21 -29.95 -2.01 6.94
C SER A 21 -30.48 -3.31 6.35
N PHE A 22 -30.95 -4.23 7.20
CA PHE A 22 -31.56 -5.48 6.78
C PHE A 22 -32.89 -5.29 6.02
N GLY A 23 -33.72 -4.35 6.48
CA GLY A 23 -35.08 -4.14 5.95
C GLY A 23 -35.20 -3.16 4.78
N PHE A 24 -34.31 -2.17 4.68
CA PHE A 24 -34.50 -1.02 3.78
C PHE A 24 -33.38 -0.79 2.75
N LEU A 25 -32.26 -1.50 2.86
CA LEU A 25 -31.16 -1.38 1.89
C LEU A 25 -31.11 -2.60 0.97
N PRO A 26 -30.73 -2.41 -0.31
CA PRO A 26 -30.48 -3.52 -1.23
C PRO A 26 -29.47 -4.51 -0.63
N TRP A 27 -29.87 -5.78 -0.55
CA TRP A 27 -29.02 -6.80 0.05
C TRP A 27 -27.86 -7.21 -0.84
N TYR A 28 -28.10 -7.32 -2.15
CA TYR A 28 -27.11 -7.69 -3.15
C TYR A 28 -26.48 -6.48 -3.82
N PHE A 29 -25.28 -6.71 -4.36
CA PHE A 29 -24.47 -5.72 -5.04
C PHE A 29 -25.12 -5.36 -6.37
N LEU A 30 -25.26 -4.06 -6.61
CA LEU A 30 -25.90 -3.54 -7.80
C LEU A 30 -24.85 -3.45 -8.92
N GLN A 31 -24.88 -4.40 -9.85
CA GLN A 31 -23.97 -4.39 -11.00
C GLN A 31 -24.25 -3.20 -11.93
N GLN A 32 -25.50 -2.72 -11.99
CA GLN A 32 -25.92 -1.56 -12.76
C GLN A 32 -26.84 -0.65 -11.94
N GLY A 33 -26.62 0.66 -12.03
CA GLY A 33 -27.43 1.69 -11.36
C GLY A 33 -26.86 2.22 -10.04
N SER A 34 -27.39 3.34 -9.57
CA SER A 34 -27.00 3.96 -8.29
C SER A 34 -27.85 3.46 -7.12
N LEU A 35 -27.35 3.60 -5.88
CA LEU A 35 -28.13 3.34 -4.67
C LEU A 35 -29.49 4.06 -4.70
N LEU A 36 -29.50 5.31 -5.19
CA LEU A 36 -30.72 6.12 -5.29
C LEU A 36 -31.77 5.50 -6.23
N GLN A 37 -31.32 4.94 -7.35
CA GLN A 37 -32.19 4.24 -8.29
C GLN A 37 -32.66 2.88 -7.75
N ALA A 38 -31.83 2.21 -6.95
CA ALA A 38 -32.21 0.95 -6.34
C ALA A 38 -33.21 1.11 -5.20
N LEU A 39 -33.14 2.21 -4.44
CA LEU A 39 -34.04 2.50 -3.30
C LEU A 39 -35.52 2.48 -3.69
N SER A 40 -35.88 2.94 -4.90
CA SER A 40 -37.26 2.90 -5.40
C SER A 40 -37.77 1.48 -5.70
N LYS A 41 -36.85 0.52 -5.89
CA LYS A 41 -37.15 -0.89 -6.24
C LYS A 41 -36.83 -1.89 -5.12
N VAL A 42 -36.55 -1.40 -3.90
CA VAL A 42 -36.19 -2.25 -2.74
C VAL A 42 -37.31 -3.21 -2.30
N TRP A 43 -38.57 -2.92 -2.66
CA TRP A 43 -39.72 -3.68 -2.19
C TRP A 43 -40.26 -4.74 -3.17
N ALA A 44 -39.71 -4.82 -4.38
CA ALA A 44 -40.24 -5.72 -5.42
C ALA A 44 -39.19 -6.28 -6.40
N GLY A 45 -38.01 -5.66 -6.54
CA GLY A 45 -37.04 -6.11 -7.52
C GLY A 45 -36.23 -7.33 -7.02
N PRO A 46 -36.13 -8.44 -7.78
CA PRO A 46 -35.42 -9.66 -7.36
C PRO A 46 -33.92 -9.45 -7.09
N GLU A 47 -33.31 -8.42 -7.68
CA GLU A 47 -31.89 -8.09 -7.47
C GLU A 47 -31.69 -6.88 -6.53
N THR A 48 -32.66 -5.96 -6.49
CA THR A 48 -32.58 -4.72 -5.70
C THR A 48 -33.23 -4.83 -4.32
N ALA A 49 -33.91 -5.94 -4.04
CA ALA A 49 -34.68 -6.12 -2.83
C ALA A 49 -33.84 -6.14 -1.55
N SER A 50 -34.44 -5.69 -0.45
CA SER A 50 -33.85 -5.83 0.89
C SER A 50 -33.85 -7.29 1.34
N ALA A 51 -33.05 -7.64 2.36
CA ALA A 51 -32.97 -9.03 2.81
C ALA A 51 -34.31 -9.58 3.28
N LEU A 52 -35.15 -8.75 3.90
CA LEU A 52 -36.48 -9.14 4.34
C LEU A 52 -37.35 -9.56 3.15
N VAL A 53 -37.33 -8.77 2.07
CA VAL A 53 -38.09 -9.07 0.85
C VAL A 53 -37.48 -10.27 0.10
N GLN A 54 -36.14 -10.39 0.08
CA GLN A 54 -35.43 -11.54 -0.49
C GLN A 54 -35.82 -12.87 0.20
N ILE A 55 -36.04 -12.83 1.51
CA ILE A 55 -36.51 -13.99 2.29
C ILE A 55 -37.96 -14.30 1.95
N LEU A 56 -38.86 -13.30 2.06
CA LEU A 56 -40.31 -13.53 2.01
C LEU A 56 -40.83 -13.79 0.60
N GLN A 57 -40.26 -13.14 -0.42
CA GLN A 57 -40.76 -13.17 -1.79
C GLN A 57 -39.86 -13.95 -2.75
N HIS A 58 -38.55 -13.97 -2.52
CA HIS A 58 -37.58 -14.59 -3.43
C HIS A 58 -36.96 -15.90 -2.89
N GLY A 59 -37.45 -16.42 -1.76
CA GLY A 59 -37.10 -17.76 -1.29
C GLY A 59 -35.63 -17.94 -0.90
N ARG A 60 -35.01 -16.92 -0.28
CA ARG A 60 -33.60 -16.97 0.18
C ARG A 60 -33.49 -17.10 1.70
N PRO A 61 -33.81 -18.28 2.29
CA PRO A 61 -33.94 -18.43 3.74
C PRO A 61 -32.61 -18.30 4.51
N TRP A 62 -31.47 -18.50 3.86
CA TRP A 62 -30.16 -18.37 4.52
C TRP A 62 -29.88 -16.97 5.05
N LEU A 63 -30.56 -15.93 4.55
CA LEU A 63 -30.44 -14.58 5.06
C LEU A 63 -31.04 -14.41 6.47
N TRP A 64 -31.84 -15.38 6.96
CA TRP A 64 -32.38 -15.37 8.31
C TRP A 64 -31.30 -15.34 9.39
N PHE A 65 -30.10 -15.88 9.14
CA PHE A 65 -29.01 -15.82 10.12
C PHE A 65 -28.65 -14.39 10.51
N GLY A 66 -28.65 -13.45 9.54
CA GLY A 66 -28.40 -12.03 9.80
C GLY A 66 -29.45 -11.41 10.72
N PHE A 67 -30.73 -11.68 10.44
CA PHE A 67 -31.85 -11.18 11.25
C PHE A 67 -31.87 -11.81 12.65
N ALA A 68 -31.72 -13.14 12.74
CA ALA A 68 -31.68 -13.87 14.00
C ALA A 68 -30.55 -13.37 14.89
N GLY A 69 -29.36 -13.13 14.32
CA GLY A 69 -28.22 -12.56 15.05
C GLY A 69 -28.51 -11.19 15.65
N LEU A 70 -29.12 -10.28 14.87
CA LEU A 70 -29.54 -8.95 15.34
C LEU A 70 -30.62 -9.02 16.42
N LEU A 71 -31.59 -9.94 16.28
CA LEU A 71 -32.68 -10.11 17.24
C LEU A 71 -32.17 -10.66 18.58
N ILE A 72 -31.25 -11.63 18.56
CA ILE A 72 -30.59 -12.14 19.78
C ILE A 72 -29.81 -11.01 20.48
N CYS A 73 -29.12 -10.17 19.72
CA CYS A 73 -28.44 -8.99 20.28
C CYS A 73 -29.44 -8.01 20.92
N LEU A 74 -30.59 -7.78 20.27
CA LEU A 74 -31.64 -6.91 20.79
C LEU A 74 -32.21 -7.44 22.11
N LEU A 75 -32.48 -8.75 22.21
CA LEU A 75 -32.95 -9.39 23.44
C LEU A 75 -31.94 -9.21 24.60
N GLY A 76 -30.64 -9.27 24.30
CA GLY A 76 -29.58 -8.99 25.28
C GLY A 76 -29.55 -7.55 25.80
N LEU A 77 -30.19 -6.60 25.08
CA LEU A 77 -30.21 -5.17 25.42
C LEU A 77 -31.47 -4.74 26.19
N VAL A 78 -32.53 -5.56 26.22
CA VAL A 78 -33.79 -5.27 26.91
C VAL A 78 -33.68 -5.44 28.44
N GLY A 79 -32.73 -6.24 28.94
CA GLY A 79 -32.53 -6.49 30.37
C GLY A 79 -31.80 -5.36 31.14
N PRO A 80 -31.98 -5.26 32.48
CA PRO A 80 -31.31 -4.25 33.30
C PRO A 80 -29.79 -4.50 33.40
N ILE A 81 -28.99 -3.56 32.86
CA ILE A 81 -27.51 -3.65 32.78
C ILE A 81 -26.84 -3.86 34.14
N ALA A 82 -27.32 -3.17 35.17
CA ALA A 82 -26.68 -3.16 36.49
C ALA A 82 -26.73 -4.53 37.17
N ALA A 83 -27.67 -5.40 36.79
CA ALA A 83 -27.87 -6.69 37.44
C ALA A 83 -26.99 -7.80 36.84
N GLN A 84 -26.78 -7.82 35.51
CA GLN A 84 -26.18 -9.00 34.83
C GLN A 84 -25.32 -8.63 33.58
N PRO A 85 -24.18 -7.94 33.73
CA PRO A 85 -23.34 -7.51 32.60
C PRO A 85 -22.77 -8.69 31.79
N LYS A 86 -22.39 -9.79 32.46
CA LYS A 86 -21.88 -11.00 31.78
C LYS A 86 -22.93 -11.66 30.89
N ARG A 87 -24.18 -11.73 31.36
CA ARG A 87 -25.29 -12.34 30.60
C ARG A 87 -25.58 -11.54 29.34
N GLN A 88 -25.63 -10.20 29.45
CA GLN A 88 -25.72 -9.32 28.29
C GLN A 88 -24.56 -9.55 27.30
N GLY A 89 -23.33 -9.68 27.81
CA GLY A 89 -22.16 -10.01 27.00
C GLY A 89 -22.31 -11.31 26.22
N ILE A 90 -22.83 -12.37 26.85
CA ILE A 90 -23.09 -13.67 26.19
C ILE A 90 -24.08 -13.49 25.04
N PHE A 91 -25.24 -12.85 25.26
CA PHE A 91 -26.24 -12.63 24.20
C PHE A 91 -25.69 -11.84 23.02
N LEU A 92 -24.91 -10.78 23.29
CA LEU A 92 -24.30 -9.98 22.22
C LEU A 92 -23.28 -10.79 21.42
N VAL A 93 -22.42 -11.57 22.09
CA VAL A 93 -21.43 -12.42 21.40
C VAL A 93 -22.10 -13.53 20.62
N THR A 94 -23.06 -14.25 21.21
CA THR A 94 -23.74 -15.35 20.52
C THR A 94 -24.56 -14.87 19.33
N GLY A 95 -25.33 -13.79 19.49
CA GLY A 95 -26.08 -13.18 18.41
C GLY A 95 -25.18 -12.67 17.29
N ALA A 96 -24.11 -11.95 17.63
CA ALA A 96 -23.19 -11.42 16.64
C ALA A 96 -22.42 -12.53 15.90
N LEU A 97 -21.92 -13.56 16.60
CA LEU A 97 -21.25 -14.69 15.97
C LEU A 97 -22.18 -15.49 15.08
N LEU A 98 -23.42 -15.76 15.52
CA LEU A 98 -24.42 -16.46 14.71
C LEU A 98 -24.72 -15.69 13.42
N GLY A 99 -24.89 -14.37 13.51
CA GLY A 99 -25.12 -13.53 12.35
C GLY A 99 -23.92 -13.48 11.40
N ILE A 100 -22.71 -13.16 11.91
CA ILE A 100 -21.51 -13.03 11.10
C ILE A 100 -21.12 -14.37 10.46
N LEU A 101 -21.04 -15.45 11.25
CA LEU A 101 -20.65 -16.76 10.74
C LEU A 101 -21.72 -17.35 9.83
N GLY A 102 -23.01 -17.21 10.17
CA GLY A 102 -24.09 -17.70 9.31
C GLY A 102 -24.13 -16.99 7.95
N LEU A 103 -23.96 -15.66 7.93
CA LEU A 103 -23.88 -14.90 6.69
C LEU A 103 -22.59 -15.17 5.91
N ALA A 104 -21.45 -15.35 6.58
CA ALA A 104 -20.19 -15.70 5.92
C ALA A 104 -20.26 -17.11 5.32
N LEU A 105 -20.71 -18.10 6.09
CA LEU A 105 -20.84 -19.48 5.62
C LEU A 105 -21.83 -19.58 4.45
N SER A 106 -23.01 -18.97 4.55
CA SER A 106 -23.95 -18.95 3.41
C SER A 106 -23.36 -18.22 2.20
N GLY A 107 -22.66 -17.11 2.42
CA GLY A 107 -22.01 -16.36 1.35
C GLY A 107 -20.92 -17.14 0.61
N PHE A 108 -20.11 -17.93 1.31
CA PHE A 108 -19.05 -18.75 0.68
C PHE A 108 -19.54 -20.11 0.20
N ALA A 109 -20.63 -20.63 0.77
CA ALA A 109 -21.21 -21.90 0.35
C ALA A 109 -22.09 -21.75 -0.90
N ILE A 110 -22.70 -20.59 -1.12
CA ILE A 110 -23.65 -20.34 -2.22
C ILE A 110 -23.00 -19.39 -3.23
N GLY A 111 -22.73 -19.90 -4.42
CA GLY A 111 -22.24 -19.12 -5.57
C GLY A 111 -23.38 -18.57 -6.42
N ALA A 112 -23.05 -17.93 -7.55
CA ALA A 112 -24.02 -17.26 -8.41
C ALA A 112 -25.05 -18.21 -9.05
N THR A 113 -24.66 -19.45 -9.33
CA THR A 113 -25.48 -20.46 -10.03
C THR A 113 -25.98 -21.59 -9.13
N GLY A 114 -25.61 -21.62 -7.84
CA GLY A 114 -25.95 -22.73 -6.94
C GLY A 114 -24.93 -22.92 -5.83
N TRP A 115 -24.71 -24.14 -5.38
CA TRP A 115 -23.69 -24.44 -4.37
C TRP A 115 -22.27 -24.27 -4.93
N SER A 116 -21.38 -23.69 -4.13
CA SER A 116 -19.96 -23.56 -4.48
C SER A 116 -19.18 -24.87 -4.32
N PHE A 117 -19.75 -25.83 -3.58
CA PHE A 117 -19.17 -27.14 -3.34
C PHE A 117 -20.15 -28.21 -3.80
N GLU A 118 -19.69 -29.10 -4.67
CA GLU A 118 -20.49 -30.22 -5.20
C GLU A 118 -21.01 -31.13 -4.08
N THR A 119 -20.25 -31.28 -2.99
CA THR A 119 -20.68 -32.03 -1.80
C THR A 119 -21.93 -31.42 -1.16
N LEU A 120 -22.10 -30.11 -1.16
CA LEU A 120 -23.31 -29.48 -0.61
C LEU A 120 -24.52 -29.72 -1.51
N GLU A 121 -24.32 -29.75 -2.83
CA GLU A 121 -25.39 -30.08 -3.77
C GLU A 121 -25.85 -31.52 -3.61
N ILE A 122 -24.94 -32.46 -3.40
CA ILE A 122 -25.26 -33.87 -3.12
C ILE A 122 -26.06 -34.02 -1.81
N TRP A 123 -25.69 -33.28 -0.75
CA TRP A 123 -26.29 -33.43 0.57
C TRP A 123 -27.60 -32.66 0.74
N LEU A 124 -27.72 -31.47 0.15
CA LEU A 124 -28.83 -30.53 0.36
C LEU A 124 -29.75 -30.41 -0.87
N GLY A 125 -29.39 -31.05 -1.99
CA GLY A 125 -30.07 -30.92 -3.27
C GLY A 125 -29.66 -29.66 -4.04
N ALA A 126 -30.05 -29.61 -5.32
CA ALA A 126 -29.78 -28.47 -6.19
C ALA A 126 -30.47 -27.19 -5.67
N LEU A 127 -29.70 -26.10 -5.58
CA LEU A 127 -30.22 -24.81 -5.16
C LEU A 127 -30.80 -24.06 -6.39
N PRO A 128 -32.11 -23.75 -6.41
CA PRO A 128 -32.75 -23.19 -7.61
C PRO A 128 -32.34 -21.75 -7.94
N GLN A 129 -31.80 -21.00 -6.97
CA GLN A 129 -31.27 -19.65 -7.17
C GLN A 129 -29.99 -19.48 -6.35
N GLY A 130 -28.93 -18.99 -6.99
CA GLY A 130 -27.68 -18.67 -6.33
C GLY A 130 -27.69 -17.30 -5.63
N GLN A 131 -26.50 -16.90 -5.20
CA GLN A 131 -26.25 -15.67 -4.48
C GLN A 131 -25.32 -14.75 -5.28
N TYR A 132 -25.68 -13.47 -5.40
CA TYR A 132 -24.82 -12.44 -5.97
C TYR A 132 -23.92 -11.82 -4.90
N GLY A 133 -22.97 -10.97 -5.30
CA GLY A 133 -22.15 -10.20 -4.35
C GLY A 133 -22.99 -9.47 -3.30
N MET A 134 -22.49 -9.38 -2.07
CA MET A 134 -23.14 -8.68 -0.97
C MET A 134 -23.10 -7.16 -1.18
N GLY A 135 -24.25 -6.52 -1.07
CA GLY A 135 -24.46 -5.09 -1.25
C GLY A 135 -24.43 -4.27 0.04
N TRP A 136 -25.01 -3.07 -0.02
CA TRP A 136 -25.00 -2.11 1.09
C TRP A 136 -25.75 -2.58 2.33
N GLY A 137 -26.87 -3.31 2.15
CA GLY A 137 -27.62 -3.88 3.27
C GLY A 137 -26.81 -4.91 4.05
N ALA A 138 -26.15 -5.82 3.33
CA ALA A 138 -25.26 -6.81 3.93
C ALA A 138 -24.08 -6.13 4.64
N ALA A 139 -23.41 -5.17 3.99
CA ALA A 139 -22.29 -4.42 4.60
C ALA A 139 -22.71 -3.70 5.89
N GLY A 140 -23.87 -3.07 5.92
CA GLY A 140 -24.44 -2.43 7.11
C GLY A 140 -24.70 -3.42 8.25
N VAL A 141 -25.27 -4.58 7.94
CA VAL A 141 -25.52 -5.64 8.92
C VAL A 141 -24.21 -6.21 9.48
N PHE A 142 -23.21 -6.49 8.62
CA PHE A 142 -21.89 -6.94 9.06
C PHE A 142 -21.22 -5.91 9.98
N LEU A 143 -21.26 -4.63 9.63
CA LEU A 143 -20.69 -3.56 10.46
C LEU A 143 -21.34 -3.52 11.85
N CYS A 144 -22.67 -3.55 11.91
CA CYS A 144 -23.42 -3.53 13.17
C CYS A 144 -23.12 -4.76 14.03
N LEU A 145 -23.16 -5.96 13.45
CA LEU A 145 -22.84 -7.19 14.17
C LEU A 145 -21.39 -7.19 14.68
N THR A 146 -20.44 -6.65 13.90
CA THR A 146 -19.03 -6.53 14.29
C THR A 146 -18.86 -5.61 15.52
N ILE A 147 -19.56 -4.48 15.55
CA ILE A 147 -19.53 -3.56 16.68
C ILE A 147 -20.17 -4.18 17.91
N LEU A 148 -21.30 -4.87 17.75
CA LEU A 148 -22.01 -5.60 18.82
C LEU A 148 -21.16 -6.76 19.37
N LEU A 149 -20.41 -7.47 18.52
CA LEU A 149 -19.46 -8.50 18.93
C LEU A 149 -18.39 -7.92 19.86
N GLY A 150 -17.77 -6.80 19.46
CA GLY A 150 -16.79 -6.10 20.30
C GLY A 150 -17.37 -5.65 21.63
N ALA A 151 -18.59 -5.10 21.62
CA ALA A 151 -19.29 -4.71 22.84
C ALA A 151 -19.56 -5.90 23.75
N GLY A 152 -19.98 -7.05 23.19
CA GLY A 152 -20.17 -8.29 23.92
C GLY A 152 -18.87 -8.79 24.57
N LEU A 153 -17.76 -8.78 23.84
CA LEU A 153 -16.45 -9.16 24.37
C LEU A 153 -15.98 -8.24 25.51
N ALA A 154 -16.20 -6.93 25.38
CA ALA A 154 -15.93 -6.00 26.47
C ALA A 154 -16.74 -6.35 27.74
N ARG A 155 -18.02 -6.67 27.60
CA ARG A 155 -18.88 -7.09 28.73
C ARG A 155 -18.47 -8.41 29.37
N LEU A 156 -17.76 -9.28 28.64
CA LEU A 156 -17.15 -10.51 29.16
C LEU A 156 -15.79 -10.29 29.85
N GLY A 157 -15.27 -9.06 29.87
CA GLY A 157 -14.02 -8.69 30.54
C GLY A 157 -12.79 -8.63 29.62
N TYR A 158 -12.95 -8.79 28.31
CA TYR A 158 -11.87 -8.55 27.35
C TYR A 158 -11.61 -7.04 27.21
N CYS A 159 -10.38 -6.67 26.80
CA CYS A 159 -9.97 -5.27 26.60
C CYS A 159 -10.27 -4.35 27.79
N ARG A 160 -10.10 -4.85 29.03
CA ARG A 160 -10.39 -4.13 30.29
C ARG A 160 -11.84 -3.64 30.42
N GLY A 161 -12.77 -4.21 29.67
CA GLY A 161 -14.19 -3.84 29.72
C GLY A 161 -14.57 -2.59 28.94
N ASP A 162 -13.64 -2.00 28.17
CA ASP A 162 -13.93 -0.84 27.33
C ASP A 162 -14.55 -1.28 26.00
N VAL A 163 -15.81 -0.89 25.78
CA VAL A 163 -16.58 -1.19 24.57
C VAL A 163 -15.94 -0.57 23.33
N PHE A 164 -15.39 0.64 23.41
CA PHE A 164 -14.79 1.30 22.25
C PHE A 164 -13.51 0.57 21.81
N ILE A 165 -12.64 0.21 22.76
CA ILE A 165 -11.42 -0.54 22.48
C ILE A 165 -11.77 -1.89 21.85
N ALA A 166 -12.67 -2.65 22.48
CA ALA A 166 -13.02 -3.99 21.99
C ALA A 166 -13.66 -3.95 20.60
N SER A 167 -14.60 -3.04 20.34
CA SER A 167 -15.21 -2.87 19.01
C SER A 167 -14.19 -2.40 17.97
N ALA A 168 -13.25 -1.51 18.31
CA ALA A 168 -12.19 -1.09 17.40
C ALA A 168 -11.25 -2.25 17.05
N VAL A 169 -10.84 -3.07 18.04
CA VAL A 169 -10.00 -4.26 17.80
C VAL A 169 -10.72 -5.25 16.89
N VAL A 170 -11.98 -5.60 17.19
CA VAL A 170 -12.76 -6.55 16.39
C VAL A 170 -12.95 -6.04 14.95
N LEU A 171 -13.28 -4.76 14.77
CA LEU A 171 -13.40 -4.16 13.45
C LEU A 171 -12.09 -4.20 12.67
N CYS A 172 -10.98 -3.81 13.29
CA CYS A 172 -9.67 -3.83 12.65
C CYS A 172 -9.24 -5.26 12.28
N VAL A 173 -9.48 -6.24 13.15
CA VAL A 173 -9.21 -7.66 12.87
C VAL A 173 -10.04 -8.16 11.69
N LEU A 174 -11.34 -7.84 11.65
CA LEU A 174 -12.23 -8.23 10.56
C LEU A 174 -11.79 -7.61 9.23
N LEU A 175 -11.42 -6.33 9.22
CA LEU A 175 -10.92 -5.65 8.03
C LEU A 175 -9.61 -6.25 7.52
N LEU A 176 -8.65 -6.55 8.41
CA LEU A 176 -7.41 -7.23 8.04
C LEU A 176 -7.69 -8.66 7.55
N ALA A 177 -8.60 -9.39 8.21
CA ALA A 177 -8.98 -10.72 7.78
C ALA A 177 -9.59 -10.71 6.36
N LEU A 178 -10.51 -9.79 6.09
CA LEU A 178 -11.25 -9.72 4.82
C LEU A 178 -10.42 -9.16 3.66
N PHE A 179 -9.61 -8.13 3.87
CA PHE A 179 -8.93 -7.40 2.80
C PHE A 179 -7.41 -7.67 2.71
N VAL A 180 -6.85 -8.41 3.66
CA VAL A 180 -5.44 -8.80 3.63
C VAL A 180 -5.30 -10.31 3.63
N VAL A 181 -5.80 -10.97 4.66
CA VAL A 181 -5.56 -12.41 4.84
C VAL A 181 -6.36 -13.22 3.81
N TYR A 182 -7.65 -12.96 3.68
CA TYR A 182 -8.54 -13.70 2.78
C TYR A 182 -8.07 -13.65 1.31
N PRO A 183 -7.74 -12.48 0.71
CA PRO A 183 -7.33 -12.45 -0.68
C PRO A 183 -6.05 -13.22 -0.93
N VAL A 184 -5.07 -13.02 -0.05
CA VAL A 184 -3.77 -13.70 -0.14
C VAL A 184 -3.95 -15.20 -0.02
N CYS A 185 -4.69 -15.67 0.99
CA CYS A 185 -5.00 -17.09 1.15
C CYS A 185 -5.70 -17.66 -0.10
N ARG A 186 -6.73 -16.97 -0.61
CA ARG A 186 -7.44 -17.38 -1.83
C ARG A 186 -6.47 -17.50 -3.02
N SER A 187 -5.60 -16.52 -3.20
CA SER A 187 -4.58 -16.53 -4.27
C SER A 187 -3.59 -17.67 -4.12
N LEU A 188 -3.12 -17.97 -2.91
CA LEU A 188 -2.17 -19.04 -2.69
C LEU A 188 -2.83 -20.41 -2.89
N ILE A 189 -4.07 -20.57 -2.43
CA ILE A 189 -4.85 -21.81 -2.62
C ILE A 189 -5.17 -22.03 -4.10
N SER A 190 -5.42 -20.97 -4.90
CA SER A 190 -5.67 -21.15 -6.34
C SER A 190 -4.52 -21.79 -7.12
N GLY A 191 -3.29 -21.74 -6.59
CA GLY A 191 -2.17 -22.48 -7.18
C GLY A 191 -2.37 -24.01 -7.13
N PHE A 192 -3.13 -24.50 -6.14
CA PHE A 192 -3.38 -25.93 -5.90
C PHE A 192 -4.53 -26.51 -6.72
N TYR A 193 -5.26 -25.69 -7.47
CA TYR A 193 -6.34 -26.19 -8.33
C TYR A 193 -5.84 -26.49 -9.75
N THR A 194 -6.27 -27.61 -10.31
CA THR A 194 -6.09 -27.95 -11.73
C THR A 194 -7.00 -27.10 -12.62
N GLU A 195 -6.81 -27.14 -13.93
CA GLU A 195 -7.73 -26.49 -14.89
C GLU A 195 -9.16 -27.05 -14.79
N ALA A 196 -9.31 -28.31 -14.35
CA ALA A 196 -10.60 -28.94 -14.07
C ALA A 196 -11.21 -28.58 -12.71
N GLY A 197 -10.53 -27.76 -11.89
CA GLY A 197 -11.02 -27.34 -10.57
C GLY A 197 -10.79 -28.35 -9.45
N GLU A 198 -9.98 -29.39 -9.69
CA GLU A 198 -9.61 -30.38 -8.66
C GLU A 198 -8.40 -29.93 -7.85
N LEU A 199 -8.38 -30.25 -6.55
CA LEU A 199 -7.22 -29.92 -5.71
C LEU A 199 -6.09 -30.94 -5.95
N SER A 200 -4.99 -30.47 -6.55
CA SER A 200 -3.81 -31.27 -6.85
C SER A 200 -2.53 -30.56 -6.42
N VAL A 201 -1.80 -31.19 -5.50
CA VAL A 201 -0.45 -30.72 -5.10
C VAL A 201 0.54 -30.87 -6.26
N ALA A 202 0.35 -31.86 -7.14
CA ALA A 202 1.17 -32.03 -8.33
C ALA A 202 1.06 -30.84 -9.28
N ALA A 203 -0.14 -30.25 -9.45
CA ALA A 203 -0.33 -29.09 -10.32
C ALA A 203 0.49 -27.86 -9.90
N VAL A 204 0.64 -27.63 -8.58
CA VAL A 204 1.55 -26.56 -8.08
C VAL A 204 2.99 -26.88 -8.44
N TRP A 205 3.39 -28.12 -8.19
CA TRP A 205 4.76 -28.56 -8.41
C TRP A 205 5.13 -28.50 -9.89
N ASP A 206 4.24 -28.92 -10.79
CA ASP A 206 4.44 -28.86 -12.23
C ASP A 206 4.58 -27.42 -12.72
N ARG A 207 3.76 -26.49 -12.19
CA ARG A 207 3.85 -25.05 -12.51
C ARG A 207 5.14 -24.43 -11.99
N ILE A 208 5.51 -24.69 -10.72
CA ILE A 208 6.70 -24.12 -10.08
C ILE A 208 7.99 -24.74 -10.61
N GLY A 209 7.99 -26.04 -10.87
CA GLY A 209 9.14 -26.81 -11.35
C GLY A 209 9.47 -26.57 -12.81
N THR A 210 8.75 -25.69 -13.51
CA THR A 210 9.04 -25.38 -14.91
C THR A 210 10.44 -24.80 -15.08
N PRO A 211 11.19 -25.23 -16.12
CA PRO A 211 12.50 -24.66 -16.44
C PRO A 211 12.45 -23.14 -16.63
N ARG A 212 11.32 -22.58 -17.09
CA ARG A 212 11.14 -21.13 -17.24
C ARG A 212 11.38 -20.34 -15.94
N ILE A 213 11.07 -20.92 -14.77
CA ILE A 213 11.23 -20.24 -13.48
C ILE A 213 12.66 -20.38 -12.96
N TRP A 214 13.25 -21.58 -13.07
CA TRP A 214 14.49 -21.94 -12.37
C TRP A 214 15.70 -22.23 -13.27
N SER A 215 15.57 -22.14 -14.61
CA SER A 215 16.66 -22.50 -15.52
C SER A 215 17.91 -21.68 -15.24
N LEU A 216 19.07 -22.35 -15.32
CA LEU A 216 20.39 -21.72 -15.29
C LEU A 216 20.99 -21.66 -16.69
N GLY A 217 20.14 -21.71 -17.72
CA GLY A 217 20.53 -21.76 -19.13
C GLY A 217 21.41 -20.59 -19.58
N CYS A 218 21.36 -19.47 -18.86
CA CYS A 218 22.26 -18.33 -19.02
C CYS A 218 23.75 -18.67 -18.89
N PHE A 219 24.11 -19.70 -18.12
CA PHE A 219 25.49 -20.17 -18.00
C PHE A 219 25.88 -21.17 -19.09
N SER A 220 24.91 -21.76 -19.79
CA SER A 220 25.12 -22.80 -20.81
C SER A 220 24.82 -22.33 -22.24
N GLY A 221 24.65 -21.02 -22.47
CA GLY A 221 24.52 -20.43 -23.81
C GLY A 221 23.11 -19.93 -24.19
N GLU A 222 22.10 -20.11 -23.34
CA GLU A 222 20.81 -19.40 -23.50
C GLU A 222 20.98 -17.92 -23.11
N ARG A 223 20.22 -17.01 -23.71
CA ARG A 223 20.41 -15.56 -23.48
C ARG A 223 19.98 -15.07 -22.09
N HIS A 224 19.19 -15.84 -21.33
CA HIS A 224 18.62 -15.38 -20.05
C HIS A 224 18.48 -16.53 -19.04
N CYS A 225 18.59 -16.21 -17.74
CA CYS A 225 18.30 -17.17 -16.69
C CYS A 225 16.78 -17.24 -16.46
N GLY A 226 16.35 -18.25 -15.71
CA GLY A 226 15.00 -18.38 -15.20
C GLY A 226 14.58 -17.14 -14.41
N VAL A 227 13.28 -16.87 -14.45
CA VAL A 227 12.69 -15.62 -13.97
C VAL A 227 12.91 -15.40 -12.46
N ALA A 228 12.99 -16.48 -11.67
CA ALA A 228 13.31 -16.40 -10.24
C ALA A 228 14.73 -15.83 -10.01
N TRP A 229 15.72 -16.31 -10.78
CA TRP A 229 17.10 -15.85 -10.68
C TRP A 229 17.28 -14.42 -11.18
N ASN A 230 16.61 -14.06 -12.27
CA ASN A 230 16.58 -12.69 -12.79
C ASN A 230 16.05 -11.71 -11.72
N THR A 231 14.95 -12.08 -11.07
CA THR A 231 14.33 -11.27 -10.00
C THR A 231 15.25 -11.15 -8.79
N LEU A 232 15.84 -12.26 -8.33
CA LEU A 232 16.74 -12.27 -7.18
C LEU A 232 18.02 -11.47 -7.43
N GLY A 233 18.66 -11.69 -8.58
CA GLY A 233 19.89 -10.99 -8.96
C GLY A 233 19.68 -9.48 -9.09
N LEU A 234 18.57 -9.08 -9.71
CA LEU A 234 18.18 -7.68 -9.81
C LEU A 234 17.92 -7.07 -8.42
N ALA A 235 17.18 -7.78 -7.56
CA ALA A 235 16.89 -7.31 -6.21
C ALA A 235 18.15 -7.13 -5.35
N LEU A 236 19.11 -8.06 -5.43
CA LEU A 236 20.40 -7.93 -4.74
C LEU A 236 21.22 -6.75 -5.27
N ALA A 237 21.31 -6.59 -6.60
CA ALA A 237 22.07 -5.51 -7.22
C ALA A 237 21.48 -4.13 -6.90
N THR A 238 20.15 -4.01 -6.97
CA THR A 238 19.42 -2.77 -6.65
C THR A 238 19.50 -2.46 -5.16
N ALA A 239 19.30 -3.43 -4.27
CA ALA A 239 19.40 -3.22 -2.82
C ALA A 239 20.79 -2.76 -2.40
N THR A 240 21.84 -3.39 -2.94
CA THR A 240 23.23 -3.02 -2.67
C THR A 240 23.51 -1.62 -3.17
N GLY A 241 23.20 -1.34 -4.45
CA GLY A 241 23.49 -0.05 -5.07
C GLY A 241 22.76 1.11 -4.40
N THR A 242 21.45 0.97 -4.15
CA THR A 242 20.64 2.02 -3.51
C THR A 242 21.06 2.26 -2.07
N THR A 243 21.46 1.22 -1.32
CA THR A 243 21.97 1.37 0.06
C THR A 243 23.29 2.11 0.09
N ILE A 244 24.25 1.73 -0.77
CA ILE A 244 25.54 2.40 -0.86
C ILE A 244 25.32 3.87 -1.22
N LEU A 245 24.59 4.12 -2.30
CA LEU A 245 24.38 5.47 -2.82
C LEU A 245 23.57 6.35 -1.86
N GLY A 246 22.48 5.81 -1.30
CA GLY A 246 21.67 6.50 -0.29
C GLY A 246 22.48 6.85 0.97
N THR A 247 23.39 5.96 1.39
CA THR A 247 24.33 6.23 2.50
C THR A 247 25.30 7.34 2.15
N LEU A 248 25.90 7.32 0.95
CA LEU A 248 26.82 8.35 0.51
C LEU A 248 26.16 9.73 0.45
N ILE A 249 24.92 9.80 -0.06
CA ILE A 249 24.12 11.03 -0.08
C ILE A 249 23.78 11.48 1.35
N ALA A 250 23.38 10.57 2.24
CA ALA A 250 23.05 10.89 3.63
C ALA A 250 24.25 11.43 4.42
N LEU A 251 25.42 10.78 4.28
CA LEU A 251 26.66 11.24 4.88
C LEU A 251 27.07 12.61 4.33
N TRP A 252 26.93 12.83 3.02
CA TRP A 252 27.23 14.13 2.41
C TRP A 252 26.29 15.22 2.92
N ALA A 253 24.98 14.95 2.98
CA ALA A 253 23.99 15.94 3.37
C ALA A 253 24.10 16.33 4.86
N GLU A 254 24.34 15.36 5.75
CA GLU A 254 24.26 15.58 7.20
C GLU A 254 25.62 15.83 7.88
N ARG A 255 26.74 15.35 7.30
CA ARG A 255 28.07 15.38 7.97
C ARG A 255 29.15 16.16 7.21
N SER A 256 28.81 16.86 6.12
CA SER A 256 29.79 17.62 5.31
C SER A 256 30.04 19.07 5.76
N GLY A 257 29.18 19.64 6.61
CA GLY A 257 29.27 21.04 7.02
C GLY A 257 29.01 22.06 5.90
N THR A 258 28.48 21.62 4.75
CA THR A 258 28.22 22.51 3.60
C THR A 258 26.80 23.08 3.63
N GLN A 259 26.63 24.33 3.16
CA GLN A 259 25.31 24.96 3.00
C GLN A 259 24.43 24.26 1.94
N LEU A 260 25.03 23.39 1.12
CA LEU A 260 24.35 22.59 0.08
C LEU A 260 23.50 21.44 0.65
N GLY A 261 23.48 21.19 1.96
CA GLY A 261 22.66 20.12 2.55
C GLY A 261 21.16 20.23 2.22
N LYS A 262 20.58 21.44 2.23
CA LYS A 262 19.16 21.66 1.91
C LYS A 262 18.80 21.33 0.44
N PRO A 263 19.49 21.86 -0.59
CA PRO A 263 19.20 21.51 -1.97
C PRO A 263 19.50 20.04 -2.29
N LEU A 264 20.53 19.44 -1.70
CA LEU A 264 20.82 18.01 -1.85
C LEU A 264 19.66 17.14 -1.32
N ASN A 265 19.10 17.49 -0.16
CA ASN A 265 17.95 16.80 0.41
C ASN A 265 16.72 16.88 -0.51
N ALA A 266 16.45 18.05 -1.09
CA ALA A 266 15.31 18.23 -2.00
C ALA A 266 15.49 17.39 -3.27
N LEU A 267 16.66 17.45 -3.89
CA LEU A 267 16.96 16.71 -5.12
C LEU A 267 16.96 15.19 -4.90
N ALA A 268 17.50 14.72 -3.78
CA ALA A 268 17.51 13.31 -3.43
C ALA A 268 16.11 12.75 -3.13
N LEU A 269 15.15 13.58 -2.71
CA LEU A 269 13.78 13.17 -2.42
C LEU A 269 12.83 13.32 -3.60
N MET A 270 13.25 14.03 -4.66
CA MET A 270 12.43 14.27 -5.86
C MET A 270 11.82 12.98 -6.44
N PRO A 271 12.55 11.84 -6.56
CA PRO A 271 11.99 10.65 -7.17
C PRO A 271 10.90 9.94 -6.37
N ILE A 272 10.70 10.30 -5.09
CA ILE A 272 9.58 9.77 -4.29
C ILE A 272 8.26 10.44 -4.68
N ILE A 273 8.32 11.71 -5.06
CA ILE A 273 7.13 12.51 -5.38
C ILE A 273 6.67 12.21 -6.81
N THR A 274 7.61 11.86 -7.68
CA THR A 274 7.32 11.56 -9.08
C THR A 274 7.03 10.07 -9.30
N PRO A 275 6.12 9.70 -10.20
CA PRO A 275 5.93 8.30 -10.57
C PRO A 275 7.23 7.65 -11.07
N PRO A 276 7.50 6.36 -10.75
CA PRO A 276 8.73 5.67 -11.17
C PRO A 276 8.98 5.71 -12.69
N PHE A 277 7.90 5.71 -13.49
CA PHE A 277 7.95 5.71 -14.95
C PHE A 277 8.55 6.98 -15.55
N VAL A 278 8.45 8.12 -14.86
CA VAL A 278 9.05 9.37 -15.35
C VAL A 278 10.54 9.16 -15.56
N VAL A 279 11.19 8.50 -14.60
CA VAL A 279 12.61 8.17 -14.68
C VAL A 279 12.84 7.17 -15.80
N GLY A 280 12.06 6.08 -15.88
CA GLY A 280 12.21 5.08 -16.94
C GLY A 280 12.08 5.67 -18.34
N LEU A 281 11.14 6.60 -18.55
CA LEU A 281 10.95 7.31 -19.81
C LEU A 281 12.09 8.29 -20.08
N GLY A 282 12.51 9.08 -19.10
CA GLY A 282 13.68 9.95 -19.24
C GLY A 282 14.94 9.17 -19.61
N LEU A 283 15.12 7.97 -19.05
CA LEU A 283 16.20 7.06 -19.42
C LEU A 283 16.06 6.49 -20.83
N ILE A 284 14.85 6.18 -21.30
CA ILE A 284 14.61 5.80 -22.70
C ILE A 284 15.00 6.93 -23.65
N LEU A 285 14.70 8.18 -23.31
CA LEU A 285 15.08 9.34 -24.14
C LEU A 285 16.60 9.55 -24.21
N LEU A 286 17.33 9.14 -23.18
CA LEU A 286 18.80 9.24 -23.14
C LEU A 286 19.49 8.04 -23.78
N PHE A 287 19.13 6.82 -23.39
CA PHE A 287 19.85 5.57 -23.70
C PHE A 287 19.07 4.59 -24.56
N GLY A 288 17.78 4.83 -24.81
CA GLY A 288 16.96 3.99 -25.68
C GLY A 288 17.49 3.96 -27.12
N ARG A 289 16.88 3.15 -28.01
CA ARG A 289 17.36 3.00 -29.38
C ARG A 289 17.43 4.34 -30.13
N ALA A 290 16.42 5.19 -29.99
CA ALA A 290 16.40 6.56 -30.50
C ALA A 290 16.89 7.59 -29.46
N GLY A 291 17.65 7.15 -28.45
CA GLY A 291 18.13 7.99 -27.37
C GLY A 291 19.27 8.91 -27.82
N LEU A 292 19.44 10.03 -27.12
CA LEU A 292 20.47 11.03 -27.45
C LEU A 292 21.88 10.42 -27.49
N ILE A 293 22.19 9.50 -26.58
CA ILE A 293 23.53 8.90 -26.48
C ILE A 293 23.80 7.97 -27.66
N ASN A 294 22.81 7.16 -28.06
CA ASN A 294 22.99 6.29 -29.23
C ASN A 294 23.13 7.09 -30.53
N GLN A 295 22.36 8.16 -30.69
CA GLN A 295 22.52 9.08 -31.83
C GLN A 295 23.87 9.80 -31.81
N ALA A 296 24.34 10.21 -30.63
CA ALA A 296 25.65 10.83 -30.49
C ALA A 296 26.78 9.85 -30.81
N LEU A 297 26.65 8.57 -30.43
CA LEU A 297 27.61 7.51 -30.78
C LEU A 297 27.60 7.20 -32.28
N GLU A 298 26.43 7.19 -32.91
CA GLU A 298 26.30 7.05 -34.36
C GLU A 298 26.96 8.22 -35.09
N TRP A 299 26.67 9.44 -34.67
CA TRP A 299 27.23 10.66 -35.26
C TRP A 299 28.74 10.79 -35.06
N ALA A 300 29.25 10.50 -33.86
CA ALA A 300 30.66 10.70 -33.52
C ALA A 300 31.57 9.51 -33.92
N PHE A 301 31.06 8.28 -33.84
CA PHE A 301 31.86 7.06 -33.99
C PHE A 301 31.31 6.10 -35.07
N GLY A 302 30.20 6.41 -35.73
CA GLY A 302 29.58 5.52 -36.74
C GLY A 302 28.97 4.25 -36.14
N ILE A 303 28.77 4.19 -34.83
CA ILE A 303 28.22 3.01 -34.15
C ILE A 303 26.69 3.00 -34.31
N PRO A 304 26.09 1.98 -34.95
CA PRO A 304 24.65 1.97 -35.20
C PRO A 304 23.85 1.87 -33.89
N PRO A 305 22.68 2.54 -33.79
CA PRO A 305 21.86 2.51 -32.59
C PRO A 305 21.31 1.11 -32.27
N THR A 306 21.75 0.53 -31.15
CA THR A 306 21.29 -0.79 -30.67
C THR A 306 20.38 -0.66 -29.44
N ARG A 307 19.74 -1.77 -29.05
CA ARG A 307 18.84 -1.84 -27.88
C ARG A 307 19.56 -2.23 -26.59
N TRP A 308 20.86 -1.96 -26.47
CA TRP A 308 21.71 -2.39 -25.35
C TRP A 308 21.23 -1.94 -23.97
N PHE A 309 20.47 -0.84 -23.90
CA PHE A 309 19.92 -0.32 -22.65
C PHE A 309 18.73 -1.15 -22.13
N TYR A 310 17.97 -1.81 -23.00
CA TYR A 310 16.84 -2.64 -22.59
C TYR A 310 17.34 -3.97 -22.03
N GLY A 311 16.72 -4.43 -20.95
CA GLY A 311 17.13 -5.64 -20.23
C GLY A 311 17.50 -5.34 -18.77
N ALA A 312 18.30 -6.22 -18.17
CA ALA A 312 18.69 -6.13 -16.76
C ALA A 312 19.32 -4.78 -16.39
N PHE A 313 20.18 -4.22 -17.26
CA PHE A 313 20.87 -2.96 -17.00
C PHE A 313 19.92 -1.76 -16.93
N GLY A 314 19.03 -1.60 -17.91
CA GLY A 314 18.06 -0.51 -17.92
C GLY A 314 17.10 -0.58 -16.74
N ILE A 315 16.64 -1.79 -16.40
CA ILE A 315 15.79 -1.99 -15.21
C ILE A 315 16.56 -1.63 -13.94
N TRP A 316 17.76 -2.17 -13.75
CA TRP A 316 18.59 -1.88 -12.57
C TRP A 316 18.83 -0.39 -12.40
N LEU A 317 19.20 0.30 -13.49
CA LEU A 317 19.44 1.74 -13.45
C LEU A 317 18.17 2.53 -13.10
N ALA A 318 17.03 2.20 -13.70
CA ALA A 318 15.76 2.84 -13.36
C ALA A 318 15.35 2.60 -11.89
N GLN A 319 15.55 1.39 -11.39
CA GLN A 319 15.29 1.06 -9.98
C GLN A 319 16.24 1.78 -9.03
N MET A 320 17.51 1.98 -9.42
CA MET A 320 18.46 2.78 -8.64
C MET A 320 17.91 4.20 -8.43
N PHE A 321 17.35 4.85 -9.45
CA PHE A 321 16.70 6.15 -9.30
C PHE A 321 15.43 6.10 -8.46
N ALA A 322 14.58 5.09 -8.67
CA ALA A 322 13.31 4.96 -7.97
C ALA A 322 13.49 4.72 -6.46
N PHE A 323 14.51 3.94 -6.07
CA PHE A 323 14.63 3.42 -4.70
C PHE A 323 15.81 3.99 -3.89
N THR A 324 16.79 4.65 -4.50
CA THR A 324 17.84 5.40 -3.76
C THR A 324 17.27 6.42 -2.77
N PRO A 325 16.21 7.19 -3.08
CA PRO A 325 15.62 8.12 -2.13
C PRO A 325 15.11 7.45 -0.84
N ILE A 326 14.59 6.23 -0.95
CA ILE A 326 14.10 5.46 0.20
C ILE A 326 15.26 5.08 1.11
N ALA A 327 16.34 4.54 0.53
CA ALA A 327 17.57 4.23 1.26
C ALA A 327 18.18 5.50 1.89
N PHE A 328 18.21 6.62 1.15
CA PHE A 328 18.65 7.91 1.65
C PHE A 328 17.84 8.37 2.86
N MET A 329 16.50 8.30 2.83
CA MET A 329 15.66 8.69 3.98
C MET A 329 15.95 7.86 5.23
N ILE A 330 16.08 6.54 5.08
CA ILE A 330 16.42 5.64 6.17
C ILE A 330 17.79 6.00 6.74
N MET A 331 18.79 6.10 5.87
CA MET A 331 20.17 6.37 6.28
C MET A 331 20.35 7.76 6.86
N ARG A 332 19.64 8.77 6.36
CA ARG A 332 19.62 10.12 6.94
C ARG A 332 19.16 10.10 8.39
N GLY A 333 18.05 9.43 8.68
CA GLY A 333 17.55 9.27 10.05
C GLY A 333 18.55 8.56 10.97
N VAL A 334 19.23 7.52 10.44
CA VAL A 334 20.26 6.77 11.19
C VAL A 334 21.50 7.65 11.44
N VAL A 335 21.98 8.38 10.44
CA VAL A 335 23.14 9.29 10.55
C VAL A 335 22.87 10.43 11.53
N GLN A 336 21.66 10.99 11.53
CA GLN A 336 21.21 11.99 12.51
C GLN A 336 21.06 11.40 13.91
N GLY A 337 20.74 10.10 14.02
CA GLY A 337 20.61 9.40 15.28
C GLY A 337 21.92 9.08 15.98
N VAL A 338 23.07 9.12 15.28
CA VAL A 338 24.39 8.90 15.89
C VAL A 338 24.77 10.10 16.76
N SER A 339 24.85 9.87 18.07
CA SER A 339 25.23 10.87 19.06
C SER A 339 26.61 11.48 18.78
N PRO A 340 26.71 12.82 18.62
CA PRO A 340 28.00 13.49 18.49
C PRO A 340 28.93 13.26 19.69
N SER A 341 28.37 13.10 20.89
CA SER A 341 29.14 12.83 22.12
C SER A 341 30.03 11.58 22.02
N LEU A 342 29.59 10.53 21.29
CA LEU A 342 30.40 9.32 21.07
C LEU A 342 31.60 9.58 20.16
N GLU A 343 31.43 10.45 19.16
CA GLU A 343 32.50 10.84 18.24
C GLU A 343 33.50 11.78 18.93
N GLU A 344 33.02 12.72 19.74
CA GLU A 344 33.84 13.62 20.57
C GLU A 344 34.65 12.85 21.62
N ALA A 345 34.06 11.83 22.27
CA ALA A 345 34.77 10.95 23.20
C ALA A 345 35.90 10.18 22.50
N SER A 346 35.67 9.70 21.28
CA SER A 346 36.70 9.06 20.47
C SER A 346 37.85 10.02 20.14
N GLN A 347 37.56 11.28 19.82
CA GLN A 347 38.58 12.31 19.57
C GLN A 347 39.36 12.66 20.86
N THR A 348 38.72 12.64 22.03
CA THR A 348 39.37 12.84 23.34
C THR A 348 40.41 11.75 23.63
N LEU A 349 40.13 10.52 23.20
CA LEU A 349 41.08 9.40 23.23
C LEU A 349 42.15 9.47 22.12
N ARG A 350 42.33 10.63 21.47
CA ARG A 350 43.27 10.90 20.37
C ARG A 350 43.05 10.04 19.12
N ALA A 351 41.84 9.52 18.91
CA ALA A 351 41.53 8.84 17.66
C ALA A 351 41.47 9.85 16.50
N THR A 352 41.99 9.49 15.33
CA THR A 352 41.82 10.32 14.12
C THR A 352 40.39 10.25 13.60
N ARG A 353 39.94 11.23 12.81
CA ARG A 353 38.58 11.20 12.21
C ARG A 353 38.30 9.92 11.43
N MET A 354 39.32 9.37 10.76
CA MET A 354 39.21 8.10 10.03
C MET A 354 39.00 6.93 10.98
N GLN A 355 39.74 6.89 12.10
CA GLN A 355 39.54 5.86 13.14
C GLN A 355 38.15 5.98 13.78
N THR A 356 37.71 7.20 14.10
CA THR A 356 36.35 7.44 14.61
C THR A 356 35.28 6.98 13.62
N PHE A 357 35.44 7.28 12.32
CA PHE A 357 34.49 6.82 11.31
C PHE A 357 34.41 5.29 11.23
N TRP A 358 35.53 4.57 11.13
CA TRP A 358 35.52 3.12 10.98
C TRP A 358 35.18 2.34 12.26
N ARG A 359 35.52 2.87 13.43
CA ARG A 359 35.35 2.17 14.72
C ARG A 359 34.10 2.58 15.48
N ILE A 360 33.58 3.79 15.27
CA ILE A 360 32.42 4.33 15.99
C ILE A 360 31.27 4.56 15.02
N THR A 361 31.43 5.48 14.05
CA THR A 361 30.32 5.91 13.19
C THR A 361 29.79 4.74 12.34
N LEU A 362 30.62 4.08 11.53
CA LEU A 362 30.19 3.03 10.60
C LEU A 362 29.57 1.81 11.31
N PRO A 363 30.13 1.28 12.42
CA PRO A 363 29.47 0.22 13.19
C PRO A 363 28.09 0.61 13.72
N LEU A 364 27.90 1.85 14.16
CA LEU A 364 26.59 2.37 14.58
C LEU A 364 25.62 2.55 13.40
N LEU A 365 26.13 2.74 12.17
CA LEU A 365 25.32 2.79 10.95
C LEU A 365 24.91 1.41 10.44
N LYS A 366 25.61 0.31 10.79
CA LYS A 366 25.36 -1.05 10.26
C LYS A 366 23.90 -1.52 10.37
N PRO A 367 23.17 -1.33 11.49
CA PRO A 367 21.76 -1.73 11.57
C PRO A 367 20.88 -0.93 10.61
N GLY A 368 21.20 0.36 10.42
CA GLY A 368 20.56 1.22 9.42
C GLY A 368 20.83 0.75 8.00
N LEU A 369 22.08 0.38 7.69
CA LEU A 369 22.48 -0.16 6.39
C LEU A 369 21.74 -1.46 6.08
N ALA A 370 21.67 -2.38 7.04
CA ALA A 370 20.90 -3.62 6.89
C ALA A 370 19.43 -3.32 6.62
N ASN A 371 18.83 -2.40 7.37
CA ASN A 371 17.43 -2.02 7.16
C ASN A 371 17.20 -1.36 5.79
N ALA A 372 18.08 -0.46 5.34
CA ALA A 372 17.99 0.17 4.03
C ALA A 372 18.13 -0.86 2.89
N PHE A 373 19.07 -1.79 3.02
CA PHE A 373 19.27 -2.90 2.08
C PHE A 373 18.03 -3.76 1.96
N LEU A 374 17.47 -4.19 3.09
CA LEU A 374 16.30 -5.06 3.12
C LEU A 374 15.06 -4.37 2.53
N VAL A 375 14.85 -3.09 2.81
CA VAL A 375 13.76 -2.31 2.20
C VAL A 375 13.97 -2.16 0.69
N GLY A 376 15.19 -1.82 0.24
CA GLY A 376 15.51 -1.72 -1.19
C GLY A 376 15.33 -3.05 -1.93
N PHE A 377 15.64 -4.17 -1.29
CA PHE A 377 15.44 -5.52 -1.82
C PHE A 377 13.96 -5.83 -2.03
N ILE A 378 13.12 -5.56 -1.02
CA ILE A 378 11.67 -5.79 -1.09
C ILE A 378 11.03 -4.92 -2.17
N GLU A 379 11.40 -3.63 -2.25
CA GLU A 379 10.86 -2.71 -3.27
C GLU A 379 11.26 -3.14 -4.69
N SER A 380 12.50 -3.60 -4.90
CA SER A 380 12.96 -4.10 -6.20
C SER A 380 12.23 -5.37 -6.66
N MET A 381 12.03 -6.35 -5.76
CA MET A 381 11.23 -7.55 -6.07
C MET A 381 9.76 -7.24 -6.37
N ALA A 382 9.20 -6.22 -5.70
CA ALA A 382 7.81 -5.81 -5.88
C ALA A 382 7.60 -4.84 -7.05
N ASP A 383 8.68 -4.42 -7.70
CA ASP A 383 8.63 -3.49 -8.82
C ASP A 383 8.10 -4.19 -10.07
N PHE A 384 7.08 -3.59 -10.65
CA PHE A 384 6.48 -4.01 -11.91
C PHE A 384 6.72 -2.96 -12.99
N GLY A 385 6.81 -1.69 -12.59
CA GLY A 385 6.72 -0.57 -13.52
C GLY A 385 7.96 -0.38 -14.39
N ASN A 386 9.15 -0.40 -13.78
CA ASN A 386 10.38 -0.29 -14.57
C ASN A 386 10.61 -1.55 -15.43
N PRO A 387 10.41 -2.78 -14.91
CA PRO A 387 10.57 -3.98 -15.72
C PRO A 387 9.67 -4.05 -16.97
N ILE A 388 8.38 -3.70 -16.88
CA ILE A 388 7.48 -3.80 -18.05
C ILE A 388 7.86 -2.84 -19.19
N ILE A 389 8.44 -1.68 -18.86
CA ILE A 389 8.87 -0.68 -19.85
C ILE A 389 10.27 -0.97 -20.40
N LEU A 390 11.21 -1.37 -19.53
CA LEU A 390 12.64 -1.44 -19.86
C LEU A 390 13.15 -2.87 -20.06
N GLY A 391 12.38 -3.89 -19.71
CA GLY A 391 12.84 -5.28 -19.68
C GLY A 391 13.14 -5.88 -21.05
N GLY A 392 12.42 -5.49 -22.10
CA GLY A 392 12.60 -6.09 -23.43
C GLY A 392 12.38 -7.61 -23.37
N GLN A 393 13.45 -8.40 -23.53
CA GLN A 393 13.41 -9.86 -23.41
C GLN A 393 13.73 -10.38 -22.00
N PHE A 394 14.20 -9.52 -21.10
CA PHE A 394 14.49 -9.86 -19.71
C PHE A 394 13.20 -9.79 -18.89
N SER A 395 12.70 -10.94 -18.43
CA SER A 395 11.53 -11.02 -17.58
C SER A 395 11.87 -11.27 -16.11
N VAL A 396 11.04 -10.70 -15.25
CA VAL A 396 11.05 -10.84 -13.79
C VAL A 396 9.69 -11.34 -13.31
N LEU A 397 9.62 -11.86 -12.08
CA LEU A 397 8.42 -12.54 -11.56
C LEU A 397 7.19 -11.63 -11.62
N SER A 398 7.34 -10.35 -11.33
CA SER A 398 6.24 -9.37 -11.36
C SER A 398 5.60 -9.23 -12.75
N ILE A 399 6.39 -9.26 -13.84
CA ILE A 399 5.87 -9.20 -15.21
C ILE A 399 5.23 -10.53 -15.61
N GLU A 400 5.84 -11.66 -15.26
CA GLU A 400 5.29 -12.97 -15.62
C GLU A 400 3.95 -13.24 -14.94
N ILE A 401 3.79 -12.81 -13.68
CA ILE A 401 2.49 -12.84 -12.99
C ILE A 401 1.45 -12.03 -13.78
N PHE A 402 1.83 -10.89 -14.34
CA PHE A 402 0.94 -10.07 -15.15
C PHE A 402 0.54 -10.77 -16.46
N PHE A 403 1.49 -11.30 -17.22
CA PHE A 403 1.20 -12.00 -18.47
C PHE A 403 0.45 -13.32 -18.29
N ALA A 404 0.59 -13.97 -17.12
CA ALA A 404 -0.20 -15.16 -16.79
C ALA A 404 -1.71 -14.84 -16.67
N ILE A 405 -2.09 -13.64 -16.21
CA ILE A 405 -3.51 -13.25 -16.05
C ILE A 405 -4.05 -12.46 -17.23
N VAL A 406 -3.36 -11.37 -17.59
CA VAL A 406 -3.83 -10.37 -18.56
C VAL A 406 -3.28 -10.64 -19.97
N GLY A 407 -2.26 -11.49 -20.08
CA GLY A 407 -1.73 -11.93 -21.37
C GLY A 407 -2.60 -12.99 -22.05
N ALA A 408 -2.04 -13.64 -23.07
CA ALA A 408 -2.78 -14.62 -23.89
C ALA A 408 -3.17 -15.93 -23.17
N ALA A 409 -2.57 -16.21 -22.01
CA ALA A 409 -2.72 -17.49 -21.32
C ALA A 409 -3.94 -17.58 -20.39
N ILE A 410 -4.38 -16.46 -19.79
CA ILE A 410 -5.48 -16.39 -18.80
C ILE A 410 -5.43 -17.60 -17.82
N ASP A 411 -4.25 -17.88 -17.27
CA ASP A 411 -4.00 -19.00 -16.34
C ASP A 411 -3.83 -18.46 -14.91
N PRO A 412 -4.93 -18.38 -14.12
CA PRO A 412 -4.87 -17.93 -12.73
C PRO A 412 -4.07 -18.89 -11.85
N GLY A 413 -3.95 -20.17 -12.23
CA GLY A 413 -3.18 -21.17 -11.50
C GLY A 413 -1.67 -20.91 -11.61
N MET A 414 -1.17 -20.61 -12.81
CA MET A 414 0.22 -20.20 -13.02
C MET A 414 0.51 -18.86 -12.32
N ALA A 415 -0.39 -17.89 -12.42
CA ALA A 415 -0.22 -16.60 -11.73
C ALA A 415 -0.15 -16.76 -10.20
N ALA A 416 -0.97 -17.66 -9.64
CA ALA A 416 -0.93 -18.03 -8.23
C ALA A 416 0.38 -18.74 -7.85
N ALA A 417 0.88 -19.66 -8.67
CA ALA A 417 2.15 -20.35 -8.44
C ALA A 417 3.34 -19.37 -8.43
N LEU A 418 3.42 -18.47 -9.41
CA LEU A 418 4.44 -17.41 -9.45
C LEU A 418 4.31 -16.43 -8.27
N SER A 419 3.07 -16.11 -7.88
CA SER A 419 2.79 -15.28 -6.70
C SER A 419 3.22 -15.97 -5.40
N LEU A 420 3.08 -17.29 -5.30
CA LEU A 420 3.59 -18.08 -4.17
C LEU A 420 5.10 -17.96 -4.09
N VAL A 421 5.83 -18.20 -5.20
CA VAL A 421 7.30 -18.08 -5.24
C VAL A 421 7.76 -16.68 -4.79
N LEU A 422 7.15 -15.63 -5.34
CA LEU A 422 7.49 -14.24 -4.97
C LEU A 422 7.16 -13.93 -3.50
N THR A 423 6.04 -14.45 -2.99
CA THR A 423 5.65 -14.29 -1.58
C THR A 423 6.62 -15.01 -0.64
N VAL A 424 7.08 -16.22 -1.00
CA VAL A 424 8.09 -16.94 -0.21
C VAL A 424 9.39 -16.15 -0.15
N PHE A 425 9.87 -15.60 -1.26
CA PHE A 425 11.07 -14.74 -1.23
C PHE A 425 10.88 -13.50 -0.36
N ALA A 426 9.73 -12.82 -0.47
CA ALA A 426 9.46 -11.65 0.34
C ALA A 426 9.32 -11.96 1.84
N LEU A 427 8.64 -13.06 2.20
CA LEU A 427 8.52 -13.52 3.58
C LEU A 427 9.86 -13.98 4.15
N ALA A 428 10.68 -14.69 3.38
CA ALA A 428 12.02 -15.10 3.81
C ALA A 428 12.88 -13.90 4.18
N VAL A 429 12.87 -12.85 3.34
CA VAL A 429 13.60 -11.62 3.63
C VAL A 429 12.99 -10.83 4.78
N PHE A 430 11.68 -10.80 4.92
CA PHE A 430 11.02 -10.17 6.06
C PHE A 430 11.36 -10.87 7.39
N VAL A 431 11.41 -12.21 7.41
CA VAL A 431 11.83 -12.99 8.58
C VAL A 431 13.31 -12.73 8.88
N LEU A 432 14.16 -12.74 7.85
CA LEU A 432 15.58 -12.41 7.98
C LEU A 432 15.77 -10.99 8.55
N GLN A 433 15.01 -10.02 8.05
CA GLN A 433 14.98 -8.65 8.56
C GLN A 433 14.66 -8.61 10.04
N ARG A 434 13.59 -9.29 10.45
CA ARG A 434 13.15 -9.32 11.84
C ARG A 434 14.20 -9.94 12.75
N GLN A 435 14.84 -11.03 12.32
CA GLN A 435 15.86 -11.72 13.10
C GLN A 435 17.12 -10.86 13.25
N VAL A 436 17.67 -10.36 12.13
CA VAL A 436 18.91 -9.57 12.10
C VAL A 436 18.77 -8.25 12.87
N LEU A 437 17.60 -7.60 12.81
CA LEU A 437 17.37 -6.30 13.45
C LEU A 437 16.92 -6.41 14.92
N SER A 438 16.43 -7.56 15.38
CA SER A 438 15.92 -7.69 16.75
C SER A 438 16.99 -7.56 17.84
N GLY A 439 18.26 -7.82 17.53
CA GLY A 439 19.39 -7.69 18.46
C GLY A 439 20.15 -6.35 18.40
N ALA A 440 19.84 -5.47 17.44
CA ALA A 440 20.66 -4.29 17.14
C ALA A 440 20.09 -2.97 17.70
N GLN A 441 19.52 -2.99 18.90
CA GLN A 441 19.09 -1.78 19.60
C GLN A 441 20.29 -1.04 20.19
N PHE A 442 21.02 -0.31 19.36
CA PHE A 442 21.92 0.72 19.86
C PHE A 442 21.06 1.92 20.27
N THR A 443 20.80 2.06 21.57
CA THR A 443 20.17 3.25 22.15
C THR A 443 21.11 4.44 21.99
N THR A 444 21.11 5.06 20.81
CA THR A 444 22.00 6.19 20.50
C THR A 444 21.48 7.52 21.04
N VAL A 445 20.18 7.61 21.34
CA VAL A 445 19.56 8.81 21.93
C VAL A 445 19.20 8.51 23.39
N SER A 446 20.03 8.99 24.32
CA SER A 446 19.73 8.98 25.76
C SER A 446 18.71 10.08 26.10
N GLY A 447 18.00 9.95 27.22
CA GLY A 447 17.07 10.98 27.71
C GLY A 447 17.74 12.30 28.13
N LYS A 448 19.08 12.36 28.11
CA LYS A 448 19.84 13.60 28.27
C LYS A 448 20.03 14.26 26.91
N GLY A 449 19.70 15.55 26.81
CA GLY A 449 19.90 16.32 25.58
C GLY A 449 21.34 16.24 25.09
N ASP A 450 21.51 15.76 23.86
CA ASP A 450 22.81 15.69 23.20
C ASP A 450 23.10 17.05 22.55
N ALA A 451 24.07 17.78 23.10
CA ALA A 451 24.41 19.15 22.70
C ALA A 451 25.69 19.24 21.87
N GLY A 452 26.32 18.10 21.54
CA GLY A 452 27.56 18.05 20.77
C GLY A 452 27.34 18.43 19.30
N VAL A 453 28.41 18.90 18.64
CA VAL A 453 28.39 19.23 17.21
C VAL A 453 28.83 18.00 16.44
N PRO A 454 28.05 17.52 15.44
CA PRO A 454 28.43 16.39 14.60
C PRO A 454 29.86 16.53 14.05
N LEU A 455 30.69 15.49 14.22
CA LEU A 455 32.05 15.53 13.70
C LEU A 455 32.02 15.53 12.16
N HIS A 456 32.81 16.42 11.55
CA HIS A 456 32.97 16.46 10.10
C HIS A 456 33.61 15.17 9.58
N LEU A 457 33.15 14.72 8.40
CA LEU A 457 33.69 13.53 7.76
C LEU A 457 35.21 13.64 7.49
N PRO A 458 35.94 12.50 7.52
CA PRO A 458 37.29 12.44 6.99
C PRO A 458 37.35 12.90 5.53
N PRO A 459 38.39 13.63 5.10
CA PRO A 459 38.47 14.20 3.75
C PRO A 459 38.37 13.12 2.65
N VAL A 460 38.94 11.94 2.87
CA VAL A 460 38.84 10.81 1.92
C VAL A 460 37.40 10.35 1.74
N VAL A 461 36.66 10.14 2.84
CA VAL A 461 35.25 9.71 2.80
C VAL A 461 34.39 10.79 2.14
N LEU A 462 34.63 12.06 2.46
CA LEU A 462 33.94 13.18 1.85
C LEU A 462 34.19 13.26 0.34
N ASN A 463 35.42 13.03 -0.12
CA ASN A 463 35.75 13.01 -1.55
C ASN A 463 35.08 11.84 -2.27
N VAL A 464 34.99 10.66 -1.65
CA VAL A 464 34.22 9.52 -2.20
C VAL A 464 32.73 9.87 -2.29
N CYS A 465 32.15 10.44 -1.24
CA CYS A 465 30.77 10.92 -1.26
C CYS A 465 30.55 11.90 -2.42
N ARG A 466 31.41 12.91 -2.59
CA ARG A 466 31.31 13.89 -3.68
C ARG A 466 31.52 13.26 -5.05
N GLY A 467 32.50 12.36 -5.18
CA GLY A 467 32.87 11.72 -6.46
C GLY A 467 31.84 10.72 -6.98
N VAL A 468 31.06 10.10 -6.11
CA VAL A 468 30.02 9.13 -6.51
C VAL A 468 28.62 9.74 -6.44
N ALA A 469 28.24 10.35 -5.30
CA ALA A 469 26.89 10.89 -5.13
C ALA A 469 26.66 12.19 -5.90
N GLY A 470 27.70 13.01 -6.09
CA GLY A 470 27.62 14.26 -6.87
C GLY A 470 27.20 14.00 -8.32
N PRO A 471 27.95 13.19 -9.09
CA PRO A 471 27.57 12.83 -10.45
C PRO A 471 26.22 12.12 -10.53
N TRP A 472 25.87 11.26 -9.57
CA TRP A 472 24.56 10.62 -9.53
C TRP A 472 23.41 11.63 -9.40
N LEU A 473 23.53 12.60 -8.50
CA LEU A 473 22.51 13.64 -8.32
C LEU A 473 22.43 14.56 -9.54
N ALA A 474 23.56 14.91 -10.14
CA ALA A 474 23.58 15.65 -11.41
C ALA A 474 22.90 14.85 -12.53
N PHE A 475 23.18 13.55 -12.61
CA PHE A 475 22.54 12.64 -13.57
C PHE A 475 21.03 12.50 -13.31
N THR A 476 20.61 12.47 -12.04
CA THR A 476 19.19 12.52 -11.66
C THR A 476 18.53 13.77 -12.23
N LEU A 477 19.13 14.94 -12.02
CA LEU A 477 18.63 16.20 -12.55
C LEU A 477 18.52 16.15 -14.08
N VAL A 478 19.54 15.63 -14.78
CA VAL A 478 19.51 15.44 -16.23
C VAL A 478 18.33 14.57 -16.64
N VAL A 479 18.13 13.39 -16.04
CA VAL A 479 17.01 12.50 -16.38
C VAL A 479 15.65 13.22 -16.25
N TYR A 480 15.45 14.01 -15.19
CA TYR A 480 14.21 14.78 -15.01
C TYR A 480 14.04 15.92 -16.02
N VAL A 481 15.12 16.64 -16.32
CA VAL A 481 15.11 17.69 -17.35
C VAL A 481 14.73 17.10 -18.70
N PHE A 482 15.28 15.93 -19.05
CA PHE A 482 14.98 15.23 -20.29
C PHE A 482 13.55 14.67 -20.31
N ALA A 483 13.09 14.07 -19.22
CA ALA A 483 11.71 13.62 -19.09
C ALA A 483 10.72 14.80 -19.23
N PHE A 484 11.06 15.97 -18.70
CA PHE A 484 10.28 17.18 -18.87
C PHE A 484 10.31 17.70 -20.31
N ALA A 485 11.51 17.84 -20.89
CA ALA A 485 11.71 18.35 -22.24
C ALA A 485 11.05 17.46 -23.30
N GLY A 486 11.04 16.14 -23.11
CA GLY A 486 10.46 15.20 -24.05
C GLY A 486 8.96 15.37 -24.29
N GLY A 487 8.22 15.98 -23.35
CA GLY A 487 6.82 16.35 -23.54
C GLY A 487 6.59 17.50 -24.53
N PHE A 488 7.63 18.30 -24.81
CA PHE A 488 7.57 19.49 -25.67
C PHE A 488 8.19 19.27 -27.06
N VAL A 489 8.54 18.02 -27.40
CA VAL A 489 9.22 17.67 -28.66
C VAL A 489 8.30 16.84 -29.56
N GLN A 490 8.24 17.15 -30.86
CA GLN A 490 7.40 16.43 -31.85
C GLN A 490 7.64 14.91 -31.81
N THR A 491 8.85 14.47 -32.15
CA THR A 491 9.21 13.06 -32.17
C THR A 491 10.65 12.90 -31.75
N TRP A 492 10.86 12.44 -30.51
CA TRP A 492 12.20 12.28 -29.96
C TRP A 492 13.09 11.40 -30.84
N GLY A 493 14.29 11.89 -31.14
CA GLY A 493 15.27 11.21 -31.99
C GLY A 493 14.99 11.22 -33.49
N ARG A 494 13.98 11.99 -33.94
CA ARG A 494 13.73 12.23 -35.36
C ARG A 494 13.45 13.70 -35.65
N ASP A 495 12.54 14.30 -34.90
CA ASP A 495 12.13 15.70 -35.05
C ASP A 495 12.11 16.39 -33.67
N TYR A 496 13.11 17.24 -33.44
CA TYR A 496 13.29 18.01 -32.21
C TYR A 496 12.50 19.33 -32.19
N THR A 497 11.60 19.56 -33.15
CA THR A 497 10.76 20.76 -33.19
C THR A 497 9.88 20.87 -31.96
N PHE A 498 9.82 22.08 -31.39
CA PHE A 498 8.97 22.39 -30.25
C PHE A 498 7.49 22.19 -30.61
N THR A 499 6.74 21.47 -29.76
CA THR A 499 5.31 21.22 -29.95
C THR A 499 4.55 21.25 -28.64
N LEU A 500 3.29 21.70 -28.72
CA LEU A 500 2.29 21.55 -27.66
C LEU A 500 1.19 20.55 -28.06
N ASN A 501 1.35 19.87 -29.19
CA ASN A 501 0.35 18.92 -29.70
C ASN A 501 0.12 17.77 -28.72
N HIS A 502 1.17 17.26 -28.07
CA HIS A 502 1.03 16.20 -27.06
C HIS A 502 0.17 16.62 -25.88
N PHE A 503 0.32 17.87 -25.40
CA PHE A 503 -0.52 18.44 -24.36
C PHE A 503 -1.96 18.63 -24.81
N LYS A 504 -2.16 19.06 -26.07
CA LYS A 504 -3.49 19.16 -26.65
C LYS A 504 -4.15 17.77 -26.74
N THR A 505 -3.48 16.76 -27.28
CA THR A 505 -4.03 15.39 -27.38
C THR A 505 -4.35 14.78 -26.00
N ALA A 506 -3.50 15.05 -25.01
CA ALA A 506 -3.68 14.54 -23.65
C ALA A 506 -4.78 15.31 -22.88
N PHE A 507 -4.74 16.64 -22.88
CA PHE A 507 -5.49 17.51 -21.98
C PHE A 507 -6.30 18.58 -22.73
N ASP A 508 -6.82 18.27 -23.92
CA ASP A 508 -7.68 19.21 -24.65
C ASP A 508 -8.92 19.58 -23.84
N VAL A 509 -9.33 20.84 -23.97
CA VAL A 509 -10.57 21.34 -23.39
C VAL A 509 -11.27 22.11 -24.49
N GLN A 510 -12.41 21.59 -24.93
CA GLN A 510 -13.18 22.14 -26.03
C GLN A 510 -14.47 22.77 -25.51
N TRP A 511 -14.93 23.82 -26.19
CA TRP A 511 -16.24 24.40 -25.95
C TRP A 511 -17.26 23.69 -26.86
N GLY A 512 -18.10 22.83 -26.29
CA GLY A 512 -19.15 22.11 -27.02
C GLY A 512 -20.53 22.75 -26.89
N GLU A 513 -21.54 22.17 -27.55
CA GLU A 513 -22.93 22.66 -27.53
C GLU A 513 -23.53 22.73 -26.11
N PHE A 514 -23.05 21.90 -25.16
CA PHE A 514 -23.53 21.84 -23.78
C PHE A 514 -22.52 22.39 -22.75
N GLY A 515 -21.54 23.19 -23.18
CA GLY A 515 -20.54 23.84 -22.31
C GLY A 515 -19.13 23.25 -22.44
N TRP A 516 -18.34 23.37 -21.37
CA TRP A 516 -16.96 22.87 -21.34
C TRP A 516 -16.90 21.34 -21.42
N VAL A 517 -16.24 20.81 -22.45
CA VAL A 517 -16.02 19.38 -22.66
C VAL A 517 -14.53 19.07 -22.51
N TRP A 518 -14.23 18.15 -21.59
CA TRP A 518 -12.89 17.60 -21.37
C TRP A 518 -12.55 16.59 -22.47
N ALA A 519 -12.23 17.07 -23.67
CA ALA A 519 -12.02 16.25 -24.86
C ALA A 519 -10.69 15.48 -24.87
N GLY A 520 -9.71 15.93 -24.08
CA GLY A 520 -8.41 15.27 -23.94
C GLY A 520 -8.52 13.83 -23.42
N THR A 521 -7.75 12.92 -24.02
CA THR A 521 -7.81 11.48 -23.71
C THR A 521 -7.32 11.13 -22.30
N ALA A 522 -6.66 12.04 -21.59
CA ALA A 522 -6.03 11.80 -20.30
C ALA A 522 -6.80 12.37 -19.09
N TRP A 523 -7.87 13.15 -19.31
CA TRP A 523 -8.65 13.74 -18.22
C TRP A 523 -9.30 12.68 -17.32
N ASN A 524 -9.91 11.65 -17.91
CA ASN A 524 -10.58 10.59 -17.17
C ASN A 524 -9.62 9.86 -16.23
N SER A 525 -8.43 9.49 -16.74
CA SER A 525 -7.43 8.79 -15.92
C SER A 525 -6.86 9.68 -14.82
N LEU A 526 -6.69 10.98 -15.07
CA LEU A 526 -6.25 11.95 -14.06
C LEU A 526 -7.29 12.12 -12.94
N PHE A 527 -8.56 12.36 -13.29
CA PHE A 527 -9.64 12.55 -12.31
C PHE A 527 -9.93 11.27 -11.53
N ASN A 528 -9.90 10.11 -12.16
CA ASN A 528 -10.04 8.82 -11.47
C ASN A 528 -8.91 8.64 -10.45
N THR A 529 -7.65 8.88 -10.84
CA THR A 529 -6.51 8.72 -9.92
C THR A 529 -6.59 9.69 -8.76
N LEU A 530 -6.93 10.96 -9.04
CA LEU A 530 -7.06 11.99 -8.01
C LEU A 530 -8.20 11.68 -7.04
N SER A 531 -9.38 11.33 -7.55
CA SER A 531 -10.56 11.04 -6.73
C SER A 531 -10.35 9.80 -5.87
N LEU A 532 -9.90 8.68 -6.45
CA LEU A 532 -9.68 7.43 -5.72
C LEU A 532 -8.56 7.57 -4.68
N SER A 533 -7.47 8.28 -5.00
CA SER A 533 -6.39 8.56 -4.04
C SER A 533 -6.83 9.49 -2.91
N ALA A 534 -7.62 10.52 -3.22
CA ALA A 534 -8.17 11.45 -2.23
C ALA A 534 -9.17 10.77 -1.29
N MET A 535 -9.91 9.76 -1.76
CA MET A 535 -10.79 8.94 -0.93
C MET A 535 -10.00 7.96 -0.04
N ALA A 536 -8.96 7.31 -0.60
CA ALA A 536 -8.19 6.30 0.11
C ALA A 536 -7.29 6.89 1.21
N ALA A 537 -6.62 8.01 0.96
CA ALA A 537 -5.58 8.53 1.84
C ALA A 537 -6.06 8.89 3.26
N PRO A 538 -7.21 9.59 3.46
CA PRO A 538 -7.72 9.89 4.79
C PRO A 538 -8.14 8.64 5.57
N VAL A 539 -8.77 7.67 4.88
CA VAL A 539 -9.20 6.41 5.50
C VAL A 539 -7.99 5.58 5.91
N CYS A 540 -6.97 5.51 5.06
CA CYS A 540 -5.70 4.85 5.36
C CYS A 540 -4.99 5.50 6.56
N ALA A 541 -4.89 6.83 6.60
CA ALA A 541 -4.27 7.55 7.71
C ALA A 541 -5.04 7.37 9.02
N GLY A 542 -6.38 7.44 8.97
CA GLY A 542 -7.25 7.24 10.13
C GLY A 542 -7.18 5.82 10.68
N LEU A 543 -7.31 4.80 9.82
CA LEU A 543 -7.19 3.39 10.22
C LEU A 543 -5.78 3.07 10.71
N GLY A 544 -4.74 3.56 10.04
CA GLY A 544 -3.35 3.39 10.47
C GLY A 544 -3.09 3.99 11.85
N LEU A 545 -3.61 5.19 12.13
CA LEU A 545 -3.50 5.83 13.44
C LEU A 545 -4.29 5.08 14.52
N LEU A 546 -5.50 4.60 14.19
CA LEU A 546 -6.32 3.80 15.09
C LEU A 546 -5.61 2.49 15.49
N MET A 547 -5.09 1.75 14.51
CA MET A 547 -4.33 0.53 14.76
C MET A 547 -3.04 0.82 15.53
N ALA A 548 -2.34 1.92 15.22
CA ALA A 548 -1.17 2.37 15.96
C ALA A 548 -1.50 2.67 17.43
N TRP A 549 -2.62 3.34 17.68
CA TRP A 549 -3.10 3.62 19.03
C TRP A 549 -3.40 2.33 19.80
N LEU A 550 -4.10 1.38 19.17
CA LEU A 550 -4.37 0.06 19.76
C LEU A 550 -3.06 -0.65 20.12
N LEU A 551 -2.08 -0.67 19.22
CA LEU A 551 -0.78 -1.30 19.45
C LEU A 551 0.07 -0.59 20.50
N ALA A 552 0.02 0.74 20.58
CA ALA A 552 0.87 1.50 21.51
C ALA A 552 0.27 1.64 22.91
N ARG A 553 -1.06 1.81 23.03
CA ARG A 553 -1.73 2.21 24.28
C ARG A 553 -2.54 1.10 24.95
N THR A 554 -2.94 0.09 24.19
CA THR A 554 -3.82 -0.97 24.70
C THR A 554 -3.07 -2.29 24.82
N ASP A 555 -3.54 -3.12 25.75
CA ASP A 555 -3.06 -4.48 25.94
C ASP A 555 -4.25 -5.43 25.82
N PHE A 556 -4.20 -6.32 24.84
CA PHE A 556 -5.27 -7.24 24.51
C PHE A 556 -4.70 -8.57 24.01
N LYS A 557 -5.47 -9.64 24.20
CA LYS A 557 -5.07 -10.98 23.77
C LYS A 557 -4.93 -11.02 22.24
N GLY A 558 -3.80 -11.55 21.75
CA GLY A 558 -3.52 -11.62 20.31
C GLY A 558 -2.90 -10.36 19.70
N LYS A 559 -2.48 -9.38 20.52
CA LYS A 559 -1.81 -8.15 20.07
C LYS A 559 -0.63 -8.39 19.10
N ASN A 560 0.20 -9.40 19.35
CA ASN A 560 1.32 -9.74 18.46
C ASN A 560 0.85 -10.27 17.09
N ALA A 561 -0.22 -11.06 17.06
CA ALA A 561 -0.80 -11.55 15.81
C ALA A 561 -1.47 -10.40 15.03
N PHE A 562 -2.13 -9.48 15.74
CA PHE A 562 -2.70 -8.26 15.18
C PHE A 562 -1.62 -7.36 14.56
N GLU A 563 -0.51 -7.13 15.27
CA GLU A 563 0.64 -6.38 14.75
C GLU A 563 1.22 -7.05 13.51
N PHE A 564 1.42 -8.37 13.57
CA PHE A 564 1.93 -9.14 12.45
C PHE A 564 1.01 -9.04 11.21
N ALA A 565 -0.31 -9.20 11.39
CA ALA A 565 -1.28 -9.09 10.31
C ALA A 565 -1.31 -7.67 9.70
N ALA A 566 -1.22 -6.63 10.53
CA ALA A 566 -1.18 -5.24 10.07
C ALA A 566 0.11 -4.92 9.29
N LEU A 567 1.23 -5.57 9.61
CA LEU A 567 2.50 -5.41 8.92
C LEU A 567 2.68 -6.37 7.73
N LEU A 568 1.87 -7.42 7.63
CA LEU A 568 1.96 -8.44 6.58
C LEU A 568 1.79 -7.83 5.18
N THR A 569 0.92 -6.83 5.00
CA THR A 569 0.74 -6.16 3.70
C THR A 569 1.99 -5.43 3.21
N PHE A 570 2.94 -5.09 4.10
CA PHE A 570 4.23 -4.53 3.71
C PHE A 570 5.14 -5.59 3.08
N ALA A 571 5.05 -6.83 3.57
CA ALA A 571 5.85 -7.95 3.05
C ALA A 571 5.29 -8.48 1.74
N ILE A 572 3.98 -8.35 1.49
CA ILE A 572 3.35 -8.89 0.29
C ILE A 572 3.59 -7.95 -0.90
N PRO A 573 4.22 -8.44 -1.99
CA PRO A 573 4.44 -7.66 -3.20
C PRO A 573 3.13 -7.15 -3.79
N GLY A 574 3.22 -6.00 -4.44
CA GLY A 574 2.07 -5.38 -5.05
C GLY A 574 1.35 -6.21 -6.09
N THR A 575 2.12 -6.89 -6.95
CA THR A 575 1.56 -7.77 -7.98
C THR A 575 0.75 -8.91 -7.37
N VAL A 576 1.30 -9.55 -6.33
CA VAL A 576 0.61 -10.59 -5.56
C VAL A 576 -0.68 -10.04 -4.96
N LEU A 577 -0.64 -8.85 -4.36
CA LEU A 577 -1.84 -8.23 -3.81
C LEU A 577 -2.91 -7.97 -4.90
N GLY A 578 -2.50 -7.47 -6.07
CA GLY A 578 -3.41 -7.23 -7.21
C GLY A 578 -4.08 -8.50 -7.71
N VAL A 579 -3.29 -9.55 -7.97
CA VAL A 579 -3.80 -10.89 -8.33
C VAL A 579 -4.75 -11.41 -7.27
N SER A 580 -4.36 -11.31 -6.01
CA SER A 580 -5.16 -11.78 -4.89
C SER A 580 -6.51 -11.08 -4.79
N TYR A 581 -6.58 -9.78 -5.11
CA TYR A 581 -7.81 -9.01 -5.08
C TYR A 581 -8.75 -9.36 -6.23
N ILE A 582 -8.26 -9.53 -7.47
CA ILE A 582 -9.10 -10.02 -8.57
C ILE A 582 -9.68 -11.38 -8.16
N LEU A 583 -8.81 -12.31 -7.77
CA LEU A 583 -9.21 -13.66 -7.46
C LEU A 583 -10.24 -13.70 -6.31
N ALA A 584 -10.01 -12.94 -5.25
CA ALA A 584 -10.87 -12.95 -4.08
C ALA A 584 -12.18 -12.19 -4.23
N PHE A 585 -12.21 -11.14 -5.06
CA PHE A 585 -13.36 -10.22 -5.15
C PHE A 585 -14.06 -10.19 -6.51
N ASN A 586 -13.82 -11.20 -7.35
CA ASN A 586 -14.50 -11.35 -8.64
C ASN A 586 -15.72 -12.28 -8.59
N VAL A 587 -15.93 -13.01 -7.49
CA VAL A 587 -17.03 -13.96 -7.31
C VAL A 587 -17.75 -13.71 -5.98
N PRO A 588 -19.01 -14.17 -5.80
CA PRO A 588 -19.70 -14.10 -4.52
C PRO A 588 -18.88 -14.79 -3.41
N PRO A 589 -18.99 -14.35 -2.15
CA PRO A 589 -19.96 -13.41 -1.60
C PRO A 589 -19.59 -11.93 -1.71
N VAL A 590 -18.36 -11.58 -2.10
CA VAL A 590 -17.89 -10.19 -2.11
C VAL A 590 -17.41 -9.83 -3.51
N GLU A 591 -18.30 -9.31 -4.34
CA GLU A 591 -17.99 -8.90 -5.71
C GLU A 591 -17.67 -7.40 -5.74
N LEU A 592 -16.38 -7.06 -5.80
CA LEU A 592 -15.91 -5.68 -5.88
C LEU A 592 -15.19 -5.38 -7.19
N THR A 593 -14.87 -6.42 -7.96
CA THR A 593 -14.17 -6.29 -9.25
C THR A 593 -14.97 -5.42 -10.21
N GLY A 594 -14.28 -4.56 -10.96
CA GLY A 594 -14.90 -3.61 -11.88
C GLY A 594 -15.36 -2.29 -11.25
N THR A 595 -15.25 -2.14 -9.92
CA THR A 595 -15.65 -0.92 -9.20
C THR A 595 -14.44 -0.08 -8.77
N GLY A 596 -14.60 1.23 -8.56
CA GLY A 596 -13.54 2.05 -7.96
C GLY A 596 -13.24 1.67 -6.48
N LEU A 597 -14.17 0.99 -5.81
CA LEU A 597 -14.04 0.63 -4.39
C LEU A 597 -12.92 -0.39 -4.16
N VAL A 598 -12.75 -1.38 -5.07
CA VAL A 598 -11.66 -2.36 -4.95
C VAL A 598 -10.28 -1.69 -5.02
N ILE A 599 -10.16 -0.65 -5.85
CA ILE A 599 -8.93 0.16 -5.98
C ILE A 599 -8.67 0.97 -4.70
N VAL A 600 -9.71 1.64 -4.17
CA VAL A 600 -9.62 2.39 -2.90
C VAL A 600 -9.21 1.48 -1.74
N LEU A 601 -9.82 0.31 -1.62
CA LEU A 601 -9.48 -0.68 -0.60
C LEU A 601 -8.04 -1.18 -0.77
N CYS A 602 -7.64 -1.49 -2.01
CA CYS A 602 -6.27 -1.88 -2.32
C CYS A 602 -5.26 -0.81 -1.85
N PHE A 603 -5.52 0.47 -2.13
CA PHE A 603 -4.71 1.58 -1.65
C PHE A 603 -4.66 1.68 -0.12
N ILE A 604 -5.81 1.56 0.55
CA ILE A 604 -5.88 1.64 2.02
C ILE A 604 -5.01 0.58 2.66
N PHE A 605 -5.21 -0.70 2.32
CA PHE A 605 -4.53 -1.81 2.99
C PHE A 605 -3.08 -1.98 2.56
N ARG A 606 -2.74 -1.60 1.33
CA ARG A 606 -1.35 -1.57 0.87
C ARG A 606 -0.52 -0.52 1.59
N ASN A 607 -1.07 0.68 1.81
CA ASN A 607 -0.35 1.78 2.44
C ASN A 607 -0.50 1.80 3.98
N LEU A 608 -1.37 0.96 4.54
CA LEU A 608 -1.67 0.86 5.97
C LEU A 608 -0.44 0.72 6.88
N PRO A 609 0.57 -0.14 6.58
CA PRO A 609 1.72 -0.36 7.48
C PRO A 609 2.49 0.92 7.78
N VAL A 610 2.55 1.86 6.83
CA VAL A 610 3.27 3.12 7.01
C VAL A 610 2.55 4.01 8.03
N GLY A 611 1.21 4.10 7.96
CA GLY A 611 0.41 4.78 8.97
C GLY A 611 0.56 4.16 10.36
N VAL A 612 0.56 2.82 10.44
CA VAL A 612 0.74 2.08 11.70
C VAL A 612 2.12 2.34 12.31
N ARG A 613 3.20 2.26 11.53
CA ARG A 613 4.57 2.51 12.03
C ARG A 613 4.80 3.97 12.41
N ALA A 614 4.38 4.91 11.58
CA ALA A 614 4.50 6.33 11.88
C ALA A 614 3.69 6.70 13.14
N GLY A 615 2.47 6.18 13.26
CA GLY A 615 1.62 6.38 14.44
C GLY A 615 2.23 5.77 15.71
N THR A 616 2.70 4.53 15.66
CA THR A 616 3.30 3.86 16.84
C THR A 616 4.56 4.57 17.32
N ALA A 617 5.40 5.05 16.40
CA ALA A 617 6.56 5.88 16.71
C ALA A 617 6.16 7.21 17.39
N ALA A 618 5.12 7.89 16.87
CA ALA A 618 4.60 9.11 17.46
C ALA A 618 4.00 8.87 18.86
N PHE A 619 3.25 7.79 19.05
CA PHE A 619 2.68 7.42 20.35
C PHE A 619 3.75 7.12 21.40
N LYS A 620 4.86 6.49 21.03
CA LYS A 620 5.99 6.23 21.93
C LYS A 620 6.67 7.51 22.45
N GLN A 621 6.53 8.63 21.74
CA GLN A 621 7.08 9.93 22.17
C GLN A 621 6.16 10.68 23.13
N ILE A 622 4.89 10.27 23.25
CA ILE A 622 3.89 10.93 24.11
C ILE A 622 3.79 10.14 25.41
N ASP A 623 3.92 10.81 26.56
CA ASP A 623 3.86 10.13 27.86
C ASP A 623 2.46 9.54 28.16
N ARG A 624 2.39 8.49 28.99
CA ARG A 624 1.12 7.84 29.37
C ARG A 624 0.33 8.60 30.44
N SER A 625 0.98 9.50 31.18
CA SER A 625 0.34 10.38 32.16
C SER A 625 -0.80 11.22 31.59
N LEU A 626 -0.75 11.60 30.30
CA LEU A 626 -1.86 12.33 29.65
C LEU A 626 -3.13 11.47 29.54
N ASP A 627 -2.99 10.18 29.27
CA ASP A 627 -4.12 9.23 29.24
C ASP A 627 -4.69 9.06 30.65
N GLU A 628 -3.81 8.89 31.64
CA GLU A 628 -4.17 8.68 33.03
C GLU A 628 -4.87 9.91 33.64
N ALA A 629 -4.38 11.12 33.35
CA ALA A 629 -5.01 12.37 33.76
C ALA A 629 -6.44 12.52 33.19
N SER A 630 -6.63 12.19 31.91
CA SER A 630 -7.94 12.20 31.27
C SER A 630 -8.91 11.20 31.92
N VAL A 631 -8.42 9.99 32.21
CA VAL A 631 -9.22 8.94 32.89
C VAL A 631 -9.57 9.35 34.33
N MET A 632 -8.65 10.00 35.06
CA MET A 632 -8.91 10.53 36.41
C MET A 632 -10.02 11.59 36.42
N LEU A 633 -10.11 12.40 35.35
CA LEU A 633 -11.20 13.36 35.12
C LEU A 633 -12.51 12.69 34.63
N ARG A 634 -12.57 11.35 34.60
CA ARG A 634 -13.71 10.55 34.12
C ARG A 634 -14.06 10.81 32.65
N ALA A 635 -13.11 11.26 31.85
CA ALA A 635 -13.30 11.40 30.41
C ALA A 635 -13.37 10.00 29.74
N SER A 636 -14.10 9.91 28.63
CA SER A 636 -14.18 8.67 27.86
C SER A 636 -12.96 8.49 26.98
N THR A 637 -12.62 7.25 26.61
CA THR A 637 -11.49 6.95 25.71
C THR A 637 -11.59 7.70 24.38
N LEU A 638 -12.80 7.84 23.82
CA LEU A 638 -13.03 8.63 22.61
C LEU A 638 -12.77 10.12 22.82
N THR A 639 -13.11 10.66 24.01
CA THR A 639 -12.83 12.04 24.39
C THR A 639 -11.32 12.27 24.49
N THR A 640 -10.58 11.39 25.18
CA THR A 640 -9.11 11.45 25.27
C THR A 640 -8.46 11.43 23.89
N ILE A 641 -8.91 10.56 22.99
CA ILE A 641 -8.38 10.49 21.63
C ILE A 641 -8.63 11.80 20.89
N ARG A 642 -9.88 12.29 20.88
CA ARG A 642 -10.28 13.43 20.07
C ARG A 642 -9.70 14.76 20.55
N GLU A 643 -9.70 14.99 21.86
CA GLU A 643 -9.38 16.30 22.45
C GLU A 643 -7.92 16.43 22.86
N ILE A 644 -7.25 15.33 23.22
CA ILE A 644 -5.86 15.35 23.72
C ILE A 644 -4.90 14.73 22.69
N MET A 645 -5.14 13.49 22.28
CA MET A 645 -4.18 12.75 21.45
C MET A 645 -4.14 13.24 20.01
N LEU A 646 -5.30 13.45 19.37
CA LEU A 646 -5.38 13.79 17.95
C LEU A 646 -4.70 15.13 17.62
N PRO A 647 -4.84 16.21 18.43
CA PRO A 647 -4.04 17.43 18.26
C PRO A 647 -2.53 17.19 18.35
N LEU A 648 -2.07 16.38 19.32
CA LEU A 648 -0.65 16.05 19.50
C LEU A 648 -0.10 15.18 18.36
N LEU A 649 -0.95 14.35 17.75
CA LEU A 649 -0.61 13.45 16.65
C LEU A 649 -0.83 14.06 15.27
N LYS A 650 -1.35 15.31 15.18
CA LYS A 650 -1.61 16.00 13.91
C LYS A 650 -0.42 15.94 12.93
N PRO A 651 0.85 16.11 13.35
CA PRO A 651 1.99 15.99 12.43
C PRO A 651 2.15 14.57 11.86
N ALA A 652 1.95 13.55 12.68
CA ALA A 652 2.04 12.15 12.26
C ALA A 652 0.88 11.76 11.34
N LEU A 653 -0.33 12.23 11.66
CA LEU A 653 -1.53 12.02 10.83
C LEU A 653 -1.34 12.62 9.43
N VAL A 654 -0.79 13.83 9.36
CA VAL A 654 -0.56 14.50 8.08
C VAL A 654 0.55 13.83 7.30
N ALA A 655 1.66 13.47 7.94
CA ALA A 655 2.73 12.74 7.28
C ALA A 655 2.21 11.44 6.67
N ALA A 656 1.37 10.69 7.42
CA ALA A 656 0.71 9.49 6.92
C ALA A 656 -0.26 9.79 5.76
N LEU A 657 -1.02 10.88 5.83
CA LEU A 657 -1.95 11.31 4.79
C LEU A 657 -1.23 11.69 3.49
N ILE A 658 -0.21 12.56 3.55
CA ILE A 658 0.60 12.96 2.38
C ILE A 658 1.24 11.72 1.78
N TYR A 659 1.88 10.89 2.60
CA TYR A 659 2.53 9.68 2.14
C TYR A 659 1.55 8.74 1.44
N SER A 660 0.40 8.47 2.06
CA SER A 660 -0.63 7.59 1.50
C SER A 660 -1.18 8.14 0.19
N PHE A 661 -1.45 9.45 0.12
CA PHE A 661 -1.91 10.12 -1.09
C PHE A 661 -0.88 10.03 -2.23
N VAL A 662 0.37 10.39 -1.95
CA VAL A 662 1.47 10.33 -2.94
C VAL A 662 1.67 8.91 -3.43
N ARG A 663 1.71 7.94 -2.51
CA ARG A 663 1.90 6.54 -2.86
C ARG A 663 0.72 6.00 -3.67
N SER A 664 -0.52 6.36 -3.34
CA SER A 664 -1.70 5.96 -4.13
C SER A 664 -1.64 6.51 -5.57
N MET A 665 -1.26 7.77 -5.76
CA MET A 665 -1.14 8.38 -7.09
C MET A 665 -0.07 7.73 -7.97
N THR A 666 0.98 7.16 -7.37
CA THR A 666 2.12 6.56 -8.11
C THR A 666 2.11 5.03 -8.13
N THR A 667 1.12 4.37 -7.51
CA THR A 667 1.10 2.90 -7.38
C THR A 667 0.60 2.22 -8.65
N VAL A 668 1.34 1.20 -9.11
CA VAL A 668 0.98 0.42 -10.30
C VAL A 668 0.85 -1.05 -10.04
N SER A 669 1.83 -1.65 -9.34
CA SER A 669 1.98 -3.10 -9.34
C SER A 669 0.72 -3.87 -8.92
N ALA A 670 -0.07 -3.32 -7.99
CA ALA A 670 -1.34 -3.96 -7.59
C ALA A 670 -2.52 -3.53 -8.47
N VAL A 671 -2.53 -2.28 -8.92
CA VAL A 671 -3.73 -1.69 -9.54
C VAL A 671 -3.84 -1.99 -11.02
N ILE A 672 -2.75 -2.34 -11.70
CA ILE A 672 -2.79 -2.79 -13.10
C ILE A 672 -3.75 -3.96 -13.33
N PHE A 673 -3.97 -4.77 -12.30
CA PHE A 673 -4.91 -5.89 -12.25
C PHE A 673 -6.37 -5.44 -12.02
N LEU A 674 -6.58 -4.31 -11.35
CA LEU A 674 -7.88 -3.87 -10.86
C LEU A 674 -8.53 -2.77 -11.71
N VAL A 675 -7.77 -2.13 -12.59
CA VAL A 675 -8.29 -1.08 -13.48
C VAL A 675 -9.28 -1.64 -14.50
N THR A 676 -10.25 -0.81 -14.86
CA THR A 676 -11.17 -1.05 -15.97
C THR A 676 -11.21 0.16 -16.89
N ALA A 677 -11.88 0.03 -18.04
CA ALA A 677 -12.08 1.17 -18.95
C ALA A 677 -12.75 2.38 -18.28
N LYS A 678 -13.61 2.14 -17.28
CA LYS A 678 -14.26 3.21 -16.50
C LYS A 678 -13.34 3.82 -15.43
N TYR A 679 -12.61 2.97 -14.72
CA TYR A 679 -11.70 3.36 -13.63
C TYR A 679 -10.24 3.18 -14.04
N GLU A 680 -9.86 3.76 -15.18
CA GLU A 680 -8.47 3.78 -15.62
C GLU A 680 -7.67 4.76 -14.75
N LEU A 681 -6.45 4.38 -14.36
CA LEU A 681 -5.54 5.24 -13.60
C LEU A 681 -4.50 5.92 -14.49
N ALA A 682 -3.96 7.04 -14.01
CA ALA A 682 -2.90 7.82 -14.60
C ALA A 682 -1.71 6.94 -15.00
N THR A 683 -1.30 6.07 -14.08
CA THR A 683 -0.15 5.19 -14.28
C THR A 683 -0.41 4.11 -15.33
N THR A 684 -1.61 3.52 -15.36
CA THR A 684 -1.96 2.50 -16.35
C THR A 684 -2.11 3.12 -17.74
N TYR A 685 -2.67 4.32 -17.81
CA TYR A 685 -2.76 5.11 -19.03
C TYR A 685 -1.36 5.42 -19.61
N ILE A 686 -0.43 5.91 -18.77
CA ILE A 686 0.96 6.19 -19.19
C ILE A 686 1.62 4.92 -19.74
N ILE A 687 1.50 3.79 -19.05
CA ILE A 687 2.05 2.51 -19.51
C ILE A 687 1.42 2.09 -20.84
N GLY A 688 0.11 2.23 -20.99
CA GLY A 688 -0.60 1.93 -22.23
C GLY A 688 -0.09 2.75 -23.42
N ARG A 689 0.12 4.06 -23.21
CA ARG A 689 0.70 4.96 -24.23
C ARG A 689 2.12 4.57 -24.60
N VAL A 690 2.94 4.23 -23.60
CA VAL A 690 4.30 3.75 -23.82
C VAL A 690 4.32 2.42 -24.58
N GLY A 691 3.42 1.50 -24.25
CA GLY A 691 3.25 0.23 -24.96
C GLY A 691 2.85 0.41 -26.43
N ASN A 692 2.07 1.44 -26.73
CA ASN A 692 1.68 1.82 -28.09
C ASN A 692 2.74 2.64 -28.86
N GLY A 693 3.84 3.02 -28.21
CA GLY A 693 4.88 3.88 -28.79
C GLY A 693 4.58 5.38 -28.76
N ASP A 694 3.48 5.80 -28.12
CA ASP A 694 3.07 7.20 -27.94
C ASP A 694 3.87 7.90 -26.82
N TYR A 695 5.20 7.92 -26.92
CA TYR A 695 6.09 8.46 -25.88
C TYR A 695 5.83 9.95 -25.58
N GLY A 696 5.53 10.77 -26.60
CA GLY A 696 5.29 12.21 -26.44
C GLY A 696 4.09 12.52 -25.54
N VAL A 697 2.95 11.83 -25.76
CA VAL A 697 1.75 11.96 -24.92
C VAL A 697 2.01 11.45 -23.51
N ALA A 698 2.72 10.32 -23.36
CA ALA A 698 3.10 9.78 -22.06
C ALA A 698 3.97 10.77 -21.25
N LEU A 699 4.96 11.39 -21.89
CA LEU A 699 5.84 12.38 -21.28
C LEU A 699 5.10 13.68 -20.94
N ALA A 700 4.23 14.17 -21.82
CA ALA A 700 3.36 15.31 -21.53
C ALA A 700 2.50 15.03 -20.29
N TYR A 701 1.91 13.84 -20.18
CA TYR A 701 1.20 13.40 -18.97
C TYR A 701 2.12 13.43 -17.74
N CYS A 702 3.32 12.83 -17.83
CA CYS A 702 4.29 12.83 -16.74
C CYS A 702 4.63 14.25 -16.26
N THR A 703 4.79 15.22 -17.17
CA THR A 703 5.07 16.62 -16.80
C THR A 703 3.93 17.25 -16.00
N VAL A 704 2.68 17.08 -16.46
CA VAL A 704 1.49 17.59 -15.76
C VAL A 704 1.34 16.93 -14.39
N LEU A 705 1.53 15.61 -14.32
CA LEU A 705 1.43 14.87 -13.07
C LEU A 705 2.52 15.28 -12.08
N MET A 706 3.76 15.50 -12.53
CA MET A 706 4.84 16.01 -11.66
C MET A 706 4.52 17.40 -11.11
N ALA A 707 4.06 18.32 -11.95
CA ALA A 707 3.68 19.67 -11.53
C ALA A 707 2.53 19.64 -10.52
N LEU A 708 1.49 18.83 -10.79
CA LEU A 708 0.34 18.65 -9.93
C LEU A 708 0.73 18.05 -8.57
N MET A 709 1.56 17.01 -8.56
CA MET A 709 2.03 16.35 -7.33
C MET A 709 2.92 17.28 -6.49
N GLY A 710 3.82 18.04 -7.13
CA GLY A 710 4.62 19.06 -6.46
C GLY A 710 3.72 20.12 -5.81
N PHE A 711 2.74 20.63 -6.56
CA PHE A 711 1.77 21.61 -6.06
C PHE A 711 0.97 21.08 -4.86
N ILE A 712 0.36 19.89 -4.97
CA ILE A 712 -0.44 19.29 -3.90
C ILE A 712 0.42 19.07 -2.64
N THR A 713 1.65 18.57 -2.81
CA THR A 713 2.56 18.33 -1.68
C THR A 713 2.88 19.63 -0.94
N VAL A 714 3.17 20.71 -1.66
CA VAL A 714 3.44 22.04 -1.08
C VAL A 714 2.19 22.58 -0.37
N VAL A 715 1.01 22.44 -0.97
CA VAL A 715 -0.26 22.89 -0.37
C VAL A 715 -0.54 22.16 0.94
N ILE A 716 -0.41 20.83 0.98
CA ILE A 716 -0.66 20.05 2.19
C ILE A 716 0.37 20.41 3.28
N GLN A 717 1.65 20.54 2.93
CA GLN A 717 2.69 20.96 3.88
C GLN A 717 2.39 22.34 4.47
N ARG A 718 1.95 23.30 3.66
CA ARG A 718 1.60 24.65 4.10
C ARG A 718 0.37 24.68 5.01
N TRP A 719 -0.64 23.86 4.71
CA TRP A 719 -1.87 23.77 5.52
C TRP A 719 -1.66 23.15 6.90
N VAL A 720 -0.69 22.26 7.03
CA VAL A 720 -0.51 21.50 8.26
C VAL A 720 0.45 22.20 9.23
N GLY A 721 1.38 22.98 8.69
CA GLY A 721 2.45 23.61 9.45
C GLY A 721 3.60 22.63 9.72
N THR A 722 4.83 23.12 9.61
CA THR A 722 6.01 22.39 10.05
C THR A 722 6.08 22.45 11.58
N ARG A 723 6.49 21.34 12.20
CA ARG A 723 6.83 21.33 13.62
C ARG A 723 8.07 22.21 13.79
N GLU A 724 7.90 23.47 14.20
CA GLU A 724 8.97 24.24 14.79
C GLU A 724 9.28 23.60 16.15
N LEU A 725 10.13 22.57 16.12
CA LEU A 725 10.88 22.21 17.31
C LEU A 725 11.66 23.47 17.66
N GLY A 726 11.38 24.09 18.81
CA GLY A 726 12.08 25.27 19.32
C GLY A 726 13.56 24.97 19.62
N ARG A 727 14.32 24.59 18.59
CA ARG A 727 15.77 24.59 18.57
C ARG A 727 16.14 25.97 18.06
N ARG A 728 16.89 26.73 18.86
CA ARG A 728 17.53 27.96 18.40
C ARG A 728 18.28 27.64 17.11
N GLU A 729 17.77 28.11 15.97
CA GLU A 729 18.57 28.13 14.75
C GLU A 729 19.75 29.05 15.03
N MET A 730 20.94 28.48 15.14
CA MET A 730 22.17 29.25 15.03
C MET A 730 22.24 29.74 13.60
N ARG A 731 21.77 30.97 13.37
CA ARG A 731 22.18 31.75 12.20
C ARG A 731 23.70 31.89 12.32
N VAL A 732 24.42 31.19 11.45
CA VAL A 732 25.83 31.48 11.16
C VAL A 732 25.85 32.41 9.97
#